data_AF-A0A974DRQ3-F1
#
_entry.id   AF-A0A974DRQ3-F1
#
_cell.length_a   1.000
_cell.length_b   1.000
_cell.length_c   1.000
_cell.angle_alpha   90.00
_cell.angle_beta   90.00
_cell.angle_gamma   90.00
#
_symmetry.space_group_name_H-M   'P 1'
#
loop_
_entity.id
_entity.type
_entity.pdbx_description
1 polymer ?
#
loop_
_entity_poly.entity_id
_entity_poly.type
_entity_poly.pdbx_seq_one_letter_code
_entity_poly.pdbx_strand_id
1 'polypeptide(L)'
;MEPDPKKAKLPKVLIRLCDAFTRTEGNIICPLIKAESSVRVLYKLQEKVLFKIVREAGAGNGLTDPTFLWKSAATDREMEGSLFVQYSTHRCFKKKNLKRYQETLAQKITKKKLKIKHILIDCVEDTDDIIPQPIISETSFEFHKLKLCYEGLLHNSEYIKGREGGDIGADLFVAAETIKSHLEDLKGQYTKFAVLSQNGIGKSFILNLLMLLTADNEEEYRDNNKNLKLPQAIEENKTVEEVEEDDDLPDVVKDVLKTTTEKKQPARALIDPLCCQLPRLNPESVQPSNSLSNVRTYFSEKSRIDINPYILAQKELKRSYESTTKCIIHLRYATVYQISVTYFTEEELQQQLFELVTLDGEDTSSQASGINKYIQNNAQDSLKARFNILTDQVISSNSQETELQFHSPSDIVLSNEVAQFAGKTELYIGNGKEALHDRLAMQSILRQITTSQEEDDDEADKYKKKIAAVKQIVIYLPCKILYGGKEILEMPGIDDSDPMAMNFIQTALNEVDSIIVISEFSFTITVENVKAMLQNSDFTEYWKENTGNYKLMLLTYPEKNLNWQFGKGDSNAIKKLEKQEKEKRTEELKMICNVLKMEDETDSKKKASEASIITSYILPVLHTSILAQSTEQGKEYRVFQENEAFLKYTGINNLITVIDQFVSSKQKTTTEKIRNQFLHFCQEMFENPDIIREAARTVLRVLNKREMKSTLEPTINRNNEELLINFKRQIDQLLTEVVNTKVDAVLKETVEQAKKNWTSNKSKIKYFGVFSPYFNGKNPVYKVIFGLK
;
A
#
# COMPACT_ATOMS: atom_id res chain seq x y z
N MET A 1 62.62 -25.62 21.74
CA MET A 1 61.57 -24.87 21.02
C MET A 1 60.91 -23.95 22.03
N GLU A 2 61.21 -22.66 21.96
CA GLU A 2 60.44 -21.66 22.72
C GLU A 2 58.97 -21.71 22.25
N PRO A 3 58.00 -21.56 23.16
CA PRO A 3 56.61 -21.43 22.77
C PRO A 3 56.47 -20.14 21.96
N ASP A 4 55.86 -20.24 20.77
CA ASP A 4 55.51 -19.09 19.95
C ASP A 4 54.88 -18.00 20.84
N PRO A 5 55.36 -16.75 20.77
CA PRO A 5 54.77 -15.67 21.56
C PRO A 5 53.30 -15.57 21.17
N LYS A 6 52.40 -15.79 22.16
CA LYS A 6 50.96 -15.61 21.99
C LYS A 6 50.73 -14.24 21.35
N LYS A 7 50.39 -14.21 20.04
CA LYS A 7 50.06 -12.98 19.32
C LYS A 7 49.08 -12.19 20.19
N ALA A 8 49.48 -11.01 20.64
CA ALA A 8 48.63 -10.15 21.45
C ALA A 8 47.30 -9.96 20.70
N LYS A 9 46.17 -10.29 21.33
CA LYS A 9 44.86 -10.07 20.73
C LYS A 9 44.73 -8.59 20.42
N LEU A 10 44.60 -8.27 19.14
CA LEU A 10 44.40 -6.90 18.72
C LEU A 10 43.12 -6.35 19.36
N PRO A 11 43.13 -5.09 19.84
CA PRO A 11 41.91 -4.45 20.30
C PRO A 11 40.88 -4.44 19.17
N LYS A 12 39.63 -4.66 19.57
CA LYS A 12 38.49 -4.68 18.67
C LYS A 12 37.79 -3.33 18.69
N VAL A 13 37.33 -2.90 17.52
CA VAL A 13 36.48 -1.71 17.36
C VAL A 13 35.16 -2.18 16.80
N LEU A 14 34.07 -1.72 17.40
CA LEU A 14 32.72 -2.06 16.96
C LEU A 14 32.04 -0.80 16.41
N ILE A 15 31.64 -0.87 15.14
CA ILE A 15 30.95 0.22 14.46
C ILE A 15 29.51 -0.22 14.20
N ARG A 16 28.53 0.54 14.68
CA ARG A 16 27.11 0.34 14.35
C ARG A 16 26.76 1.12 13.09
N LEU A 17 26.03 0.48 12.19
CA LEU A 17 25.43 1.04 10.98
C LEU A 17 23.90 0.86 11.08
N CYS A 18 23.18 1.97 11.08
CA CYS A 18 21.73 2.00 11.18
C CYS A 18 21.14 2.91 10.09
N ASP A 19 19.91 2.66 9.68
CA ASP A 19 19.15 3.64 8.92
C ASP A 19 18.89 4.85 9.82
N ALA A 20 19.17 6.05 9.32
CA ALA A 20 18.79 7.28 10.01
C ALA A 20 17.38 7.67 9.59
N PHE A 21 16.61 8.22 10.54
CA PHE A 21 15.36 8.86 10.20
C PHE A 21 15.62 10.14 9.44
N THR A 22 14.77 10.45 8.47
CA THR A 22 14.73 11.74 7.80
C THR A 22 13.62 12.59 8.38
N ARG A 23 13.66 13.90 8.13
CA ARG A 23 12.55 14.79 8.43
C ARG A 23 11.86 15.19 7.15
N THR A 24 10.53 15.19 7.13
CA THR A 24 9.72 15.62 5.99
C THR A 24 9.85 17.13 5.76
N GLU A 25 9.29 17.65 4.66
CA GLU A 25 9.19 19.10 4.41
C GLU A 25 8.58 19.86 5.60
N GLY A 26 7.62 19.27 6.33
CA GLY A 26 7.02 19.83 7.54
C GLY A 26 7.86 19.69 8.80
N ASN A 27 9.13 19.31 8.69
CA ASN A 27 10.06 19.09 9.82
C ASN A 27 9.59 17.99 10.80
N ILE A 28 8.83 17.01 10.33
CA ILE A 28 8.34 15.88 11.12
C ILE A 28 9.22 14.66 10.83
N ILE A 29 9.58 13.89 11.86
CA ILE A 29 10.39 12.69 11.67
C ILE A 29 9.58 11.67 10.87
N CYS A 30 10.10 11.26 9.71
CA CYS A 30 9.45 10.33 8.82
C CYS A 30 9.63 8.89 9.32
N PRO A 31 8.55 8.14 9.62
CA PRO A 31 8.67 6.79 10.15
C PRO A 31 8.97 5.75 9.06
N LEU A 32 8.96 6.12 7.77
CA LEU A 32 9.15 5.22 6.63
C LEU A 32 10.46 5.48 5.91
N ILE A 33 11.10 4.42 5.43
CA ILE A 33 12.24 4.48 4.51
C ILE A 33 11.97 3.59 3.29
N LYS A 34 12.30 4.09 2.08
CA LYS A 34 12.26 3.27 0.86
C LYS A 34 13.34 2.19 0.95
N ALA A 35 13.03 0.97 0.52
CA ALA A 35 13.95 -0.16 0.67
C ALA A 35 15.31 0.07 -0.01
N GLU A 36 15.33 0.73 -1.17
CA GLU A 36 16.56 1.06 -1.91
C GLU A 36 17.47 2.08 -1.17
N SER A 37 16.92 2.80 -0.19
CA SER A 37 17.65 3.77 0.64
C SER A 37 18.16 3.17 1.95
N SER A 38 17.83 1.92 2.28
CA SER A 38 18.17 1.28 3.55
C SER A 38 19.50 0.51 3.50
N VAL A 39 20.37 0.74 4.49
CA VAL A 39 21.62 -0.02 4.65
C VAL A 39 21.35 -1.46 5.08
N ARG A 40 20.25 -1.71 5.81
CA ARG A 40 19.83 -3.06 6.21
C ARG A 40 19.39 -3.87 4.99
N VAL A 41 18.65 -3.24 4.08
CA VAL A 41 18.26 -3.86 2.81
C VAL A 41 19.49 -4.12 1.94
N LEU A 42 20.45 -3.20 1.89
CA LEU A 42 21.71 -3.42 1.16
C LEU A 42 22.51 -4.60 1.72
N TYR A 43 22.69 -4.68 3.04
CA TYR A 43 23.32 -5.83 3.69
C TYR A 43 22.59 -7.12 3.33
N LYS A 44 21.26 -7.10 3.41
CA LYS A 44 20.42 -8.25 3.13
C LYS A 44 20.50 -8.65 1.67
N LEU A 45 20.37 -7.78 0.69
CA LEU A 45 20.30 -8.17 -0.72
C LEU A 45 21.68 -8.23 -1.40
N GLN A 46 22.63 -7.40 -0.99
CA GLN A 46 23.93 -7.22 -1.66
C GLN A 46 25.10 -7.16 -0.66
N GLU A 47 25.14 -8.09 0.30
CA GLU A 47 26.17 -8.19 1.36
C GLU A 47 27.61 -8.01 0.84
N LYS A 48 27.98 -8.66 -0.27
CA LYS A 48 29.32 -8.55 -0.87
C LYS A 48 29.68 -7.11 -1.25
N VAL A 49 28.71 -6.32 -1.71
CA VAL A 49 28.89 -4.91 -2.08
C VAL A 49 29.15 -4.09 -0.83
N LEU A 50 28.32 -4.26 0.20
CA LEU A 50 28.49 -3.55 1.47
C LEU A 50 29.82 -3.94 2.14
N PHE A 51 30.17 -5.24 2.18
CA PHE A 51 31.43 -5.73 2.70
C PHE A 51 32.63 -5.04 2.05
N LYS A 52 32.63 -4.91 0.72
CA LYS A 52 33.70 -4.21 -0.01
C LYS A 52 33.78 -2.74 0.41
N ILE A 53 32.64 -2.06 0.51
CA ILE A 53 32.56 -0.64 0.91
C ILE A 53 33.12 -0.45 2.32
N VAL A 54 32.66 -1.24 3.31
CA VAL A 54 33.10 -1.10 4.71
C VAL A 54 34.58 -1.46 4.85
N ARG A 55 35.07 -2.49 4.15
CA ARG A 55 36.51 -2.85 4.15
C ARG A 55 37.38 -1.72 3.61
N GLU A 56 36.99 -1.10 2.50
CA GLU A 56 37.73 0.02 1.92
C GLU A 56 37.70 1.26 2.82
N ALA A 57 36.55 1.55 3.45
CA ALA A 57 36.43 2.66 4.40
C ALA A 57 37.26 2.41 5.68
N GLY A 58 37.30 1.16 6.16
CA GLY A 58 38.09 0.75 7.31
C GLY A 58 39.60 0.81 7.07
N ALA A 59 40.06 0.33 5.91
CA ALA A 59 41.49 0.29 5.57
C ALA A 59 42.15 1.69 5.63
N GLY A 60 41.45 2.72 5.13
CA GLY A 60 41.92 4.11 5.20
C GLY A 60 42.05 4.69 6.60
N ASN A 61 41.50 4.00 7.61
CA ASN A 61 41.49 4.39 9.02
C ASN A 61 42.29 3.43 9.93
N GLY A 62 43.03 2.47 9.35
CA GLY A 62 43.82 1.49 10.11
C GLY A 62 42.98 0.37 10.74
N LEU A 63 41.74 0.20 10.28
CA LEU A 63 40.86 -0.90 10.66
C LEU A 63 41.01 -2.05 9.66
N THR A 64 41.19 -3.27 10.15
CA THR A 64 41.33 -4.48 9.32
C THR A 64 40.29 -5.51 9.69
N ASP A 65 40.09 -6.47 8.78
CA ASP A 65 39.29 -7.68 9.01
C ASP A 65 37.84 -7.42 9.48
N PRO A 66 37.05 -6.64 8.71
CA PRO A 66 35.65 -6.39 9.05
C PRO A 66 34.86 -7.69 9.15
N THR A 67 34.06 -7.82 10.20
CA THR A 67 33.11 -8.92 10.38
C THR A 67 31.75 -8.34 10.73
N PHE A 68 30.70 -8.70 9.98
CA PHE A 68 29.34 -8.29 10.32
C PHE A 68 28.79 -9.12 11.49
N LEU A 69 28.15 -8.44 12.42
CA LEU A 69 27.45 -9.04 13.55
C LEU A 69 25.99 -8.58 13.51
N TRP A 70 25.10 -9.56 13.39
CA TRP A 70 23.64 -9.36 13.40
C TRP A 70 22.95 -9.99 14.62
N LYS A 71 23.71 -10.74 15.41
CA LYS A 71 23.25 -11.33 16.67
C LYS A 71 24.05 -10.76 17.83
N SER A 72 23.38 -10.52 18.94
CA SER A 72 24.07 -10.12 20.18
C SER A 72 24.90 -11.31 20.66
N ALA A 73 26.17 -11.05 20.96
CA ALA A 73 27.05 -12.08 21.50
C ALA A 73 26.61 -12.53 22.92
N ALA A 74 25.90 -11.67 23.64
CA ALA A 74 25.44 -11.92 25.01
C ALA A 74 24.14 -12.74 25.05
N THR A 75 23.23 -12.49 24.12
CA THR A 75 21.88 -13.08 24.15
C THR A 75 21.58 -14.07 23.02
N ASP A 76 22.47 -14.16 22.01
CA ASP A 76 22.28 -14.89 20.75
C ASP A 76 20.99 -14.50 19.98
N ARG A 77 20.36 -13.40 20.38
CA ARG A 77 19.17 -12.85 19.72
C ARG A 77 19.58 -12.04 18.51
N GLU A 78 18.78 -12.13 17.44
CA GLU A 78 18.91 -11.23 16.29
C GLU A 78 18.63 -9.79 16.75
N MET A 79 19.52 -8.87 16.36
CA MET A 79 19.46 -7.46 16.75
C MET A 79 18.74 -6.70 15.67
N GLU A 80 17.43 -6.90 15.63
CA GLU A 80 16.58 -6.31 14.62
C GLU A 80 16.78 -4.79 14.58
N GLY A 81 17.26 -4.27 13.45
CA GLY A 81 17.48 -2.84 13.24
C GLY A 81 18.90 -2.33 13.42
N SER A 82 19.85 -3.08 13.97
CA SER A 82 21.25 -2.64 14.13
C SER A 82 22.24 -3.57 13.42
N LEU A 83 22.96 -3.05 12.43
CA LEU A 83 24.06 -3.76 11.78
C LEU A 83 25.37 -3.38 12.45
N PHE A 84 26.07 -4.33 13.08
CA PHE A 84 27.39 -4.04 13.64
C PHE A 84 28.51 -4.58 12.75
N VAL A 85 29.60 -3.83 12.67
CA VAL A 85 30.82 -4.20 11.98
C VAL A 85 31.96 -4.20 12.98
N GLN A 86 32.46 -5.38 13.28
CA GLN A 86 33.61 -5.58 14.15
C GLN A 86 34.89 -5.51 13.31
N TYR A 87 35.84 -4.71 13.76
CA TYR A 87 37.17 -4.56 13.16
C TYR A 87 38.26 -4.94 14.16
N SER A 88 39.40 -5.38 13.64
CA SER A 88 40.66 -5.40 14.37
C SER A 88 41.39 -4.07 14.14
N THR A 89 42.07 -3.55 15.17
CA THR A 89 42.89 -2.34 15.03
C THR A 89 44.22 -2.47 15.74
N HIS A 90 45.26 -1.88 15.16
CA HIS A 90 46.57 -1.70 15.80
C HIS A 90 46.71 -0.34 16.48
N ARG A 91 45.71 0.53 16.33
CA ARG A 91 45.73 1.93 16.81
C ARG A 91 44.47 2.24 17.60
N CYS A 92 44.59 3.16 18.56
CA CYS A 92 43.43 3.66 19.31
C CYS A 92 42.47 4.40 18.36
N PHE A 93 41.21 3.95 18.28
CA PHE A 93 40.19 4.54 17.43
C PHE A 93 39.49 5.68 18.18
N LYS A 94 39.75 6.93 17.77
CA LYS A 94 39.23 8.13 18.43
C LYS A 94 38.13 8.81 17.60
N LYS A 95 37.45 9.80 18.17
CA LYS A 95 36.38 10.59 17.51
C LYS A 95 36.77 11.17 16.14
N LYS A 96 38.02 11.59 15.95
CA LYS A 96 38.53 12.08 14.65
C LYS A 96 38.58 10.96 13.59
N ASN A 97 38.94 9.74 13.99
CA ASN A 97 38.94 8.57 13.11
C ASN A 97 37.53 8.18 12.70
N LEU A 98 36.56 8.25 13.63
CA LEU A 98 35.15 7.98 13.33
C LEU A 98 34.60 8.94 12.28
N LYS A 99 34.85 10.25 12.41
CA LYS A 99 34.44 11.25 11.40
C LYS A 99 35.02 10.94 10.02
N ARG A 100 36.32 10.65 9.94
CA ARG A 100 36.97 10.28 8.68
C ARG A 100 36.40 8.99 8.08
N TYR A 101 36.08 8.01 8.92
CA TYR A 101 35.40 6.79 8.49
C TYR A 101 34.02 7.08 7.92
N GLN A 102 33.20 7.90 8.60
CA GLN A 102 31.88 8.33 8.14
C GLN A 102 31.95 8.99 6.75
N GLU A 103 32.84 9.98 6.58
CA GLU A 103 33.05 10.67 5.30
C GLU A 103 33.48 9.71 4.19
N THR A 104 34.42 8.80 4.49
CA THR A 104 34.91 7.82 3.52
C THR A 104 33.81 6.84 3.12
N LEU A 105 33.01 6.37 4.09
CA LEU A 105 31.90 5.46 3.83
C LEU A 105 30.85 6.13 2.93
N ALA A 106 30.42 7.35 3.27
CA ALA A 106 29.47 8.12 2.47
C ALA A 106 29.96 8.29 1.03
N GLN A 107 31.22 8.74 0.82
CA GLN A 107 31.81 8.88 -0.51
C GLN A 107 31.81 7.57 -1.31
N LYS A 108 32.09 6.44 -0.67
CA LYS A 108 32.13 5.13 -1.32
C LYS A 108 30.74 4.64 -1.71
N ILE A 109 29.74 4.89 -0.88
CA ILE A 109 28.33 4.60 -1.17
C ILE A 109 27.87 5.43 -2.38
N THR A 110 28.14 6.74 -2.40
CA THR A 110 27.83 7.62 -3.54
C THR A 110 28.55 7.17 -4.81
N LYS A 111 29.85 6.82 -4.73
CA LYS A 111 30.62 6.32 -5.88
C LYS A 111 30.04 5.04 -6.48
N LYS A 112 29.35 4.23 -5.67
CA LYS A 112 28.66 3.02 -6.11
C LYS A 112 27.26 3.29 -6.69
N LYS A 113 26.86 4.56 -6.84
CA LYS A 113 25.53 4.99 -7.31
C LYS A 113 24.39 4.38 -6.48
N LEU A 114 24.64 4.10 -5.20
CA LEU A 114 23.63 3.61 -4.27
C LEU A 114 22.80 4.79 -3.78
N LYS A 115 21.49 4.56 -3.54
CA LYS A 115 20.56 5.59 -3.05
C LYS A 115 20.57 5.79 -1.53
N ILE A 116 21.50 5.13 -0.83
CA ILE A 116 21.62 5.18 0.63
C ILE A 116 22.34 6.47 1.02
N LYS A 117 21.65 7.37 1.71
CA LYS A 117 22.20 8.69 2.09
C LYS A 117 22.26 8.92 3.58
N HIS A 118 21.20 8.55 4.29
CA HIS A 118 21.05 8.84 5.72
C HIS A 118 21.34 7.57 6.53
N ILE A 119 22.61 7.38 6.89
CA ILE A 119 23.08 6.28 7.74
C ILE A 119 23.56 6.87 9.06
N LEU A 120 23.06 6.34 10.17
CA LEU A 120 23.61 6.58 11.49
C LEU A 120 24.81 5.65 11.71
N ILE A 121 25.98 6.23 12.00
CA ILE A 121 27.25 5.51 12.11
C ILE A 121 27.92 5.89 13.43
N ASP A 122 28.00 4.94 14.36
CA ASP A 122 28.57 5.17 15.69
C ASP A 122 29.63 4.13 16.04
N CYS A 123 30.58 4.52 16.90
CA CYS A 123 31.43 3.56 17.60
C CYS A 123 30.76 3.20 18.93
N VAL A 124 30.56 1.91 19.17
CA VAL A 124 29.87 1.38 20.36
C VAL A 124 30.78 0.44 21.15
N GLU A 125 30.46 0.23 22.43
CA GLU A 125 31.23 -0.67 23.31
C GLU A 125 30.68 -2.10 23.28
N ASP A 126 29.38 -2.25 23.03
CA ASP A 126 28.70 -3.54 22.96
C ASP A 126 27.67 -3.57 21.81
N THR A 127 26.99 -4.71 21.71
CA THR A 127 25.95 -4.97 20.71
C THR A 127 24.53 -4.88 21.29
N ASP A 128 24.37 -4.63 22.58
CA ASP A 128 23.08 -4.79 23.25
C ASP A 128 22.17 -3.55 23.06
N ASP A 129 22.75 -2.39 22.75
CA ASP A 129 22.02 -1.16 22.44
C ASP A 129 21.29 -1.21 21.08
N ILE A 130 19.96 -1.38 21.12
CA ILE A 130 19.07 -1.31 19.96
C ILE A 130 18.55 0.13 19.77
N ILE A 131 18.78 0.69 18.59
CA ILE A 131 18.22 2.00 18.18
C ILE A 131 16.95 1.79 17.35
N PRO A 132 15.84 2.50 17.64
CA PRO A 132 14.65 2.49 16.80
C PRO A 132 15.00 2.82 15.35
N GLN A 133 14.39 2.11 14.40
CA GLN A 133 14.66 2.28 12.97
C GLN A 133 13.39 2.68 12.23
N PRO A 134 13.52 3.39 11.09
CA PRO A 134 12.41 3.58 10.17
C PRO A 134 11.89 2.23 9.66
N ILE A 135 10.57 2.19 9.44
CA ILE A 135 9.84 1.07 8.88
C ILE A 135 10.20 0.96 7.40
N ILE A 136 10.63 -0.23 6.98
CA ILE A 136 10.81 -0.55 5.56
C ILE A 136 9.50 -1.16 5.09
N SER A 137 8.88 -0.55 4.09
CA SER A 137 7.71 -1.15 3.43
C SER A 137 8.11 -2.46 2.76
N GLU A 138 7.34 -3.50 3.01
CA GLU A 138 7.41 -4.81 2.38
C GLU A 138 7.21 -4.70 0.87
N THR A 139 6.21 -3.93 0.45
CA THR A 139 5.97 -3.67 -0.97
C THR A 139 7.20 -3.04 -1.63
N SER A 140 7.78 -2.02 -0.97
CA SER A 140 9.02 -1.40 -1.43
C SER A 140 10.19 -2.37 -1.49
N PHE A 141 10.26 -3.32 -0.56
CA PHE A 141 11.32 -4.33 -0.50
C PHE A 141 11.19 -5.35 -1.63
N GLU A 142 9.98 -5.84 -1.93
CA GLU A 142 9.72 -6.73 -3.07
C GLU A 142 10.04 -6.04 -4.41
N PHE A 143 9.60 -4.79 -4.60
CA PHE A 143 9.92 -4.04 -5.81
C PHE A 143 11.43 -3.83 -5.97
N HIS A 144 12.13 -3.53 -4.88
CA HIS A 144 13.58 -3.37 -4.94
C HIS A 144 14.30 -4.69 -5.25
N LYS A 145 13.81 -5.83 -4.75
CA LYS A 145 14.34 -7.15 -5.12
C LYS A 145 14.20 -7.40 -6.63
N LEU A 146 13.01 -7.20 -7.19
CA LEU A 146 12.77 -7.35 -8.63
C LEU A 146 13.67 -6.42 -9.44
N LYS A 147 13.81 -5.17 -8.98
CA LYS A 147 14.69 -4.18 -9.60
C LYS A 147 16.15 -4.63 -9.68
N LEU A 148 16.71 -5.04 -8.54
CA LEU A 148 18.09 -5.54 -8.49
C LEU A 148 18.29 -6.80 -9.35
N CYS A 149 17.25 -7.62 -9.51
CA CYS A 149 17.32 -8.81 -10.35
C CYS A 149 17.42 -8.43 -11.83
N TYR A 150 16.54 -7.57 -12.35
CA TYR A 150 16.61 -7.18 -13.77
C TYR A 150 17.88 -6.39 -14.06
N GLU A 151 18.29 -5.45 -13.21
CA GLU A 151 19.52 -4.65 -13.41
C GLU A 151 20.75 -5.56 -13.45
N GLY A 152 20.78 -6.56 -12.56
CA GLY A 152 21.84 -7.57 -12.52
C GLY A 152 21.89 -8.42 -13.79
N LEU A 153 20.74 -8.82 -14.34
CA LEU A 153 20.67 -9.59 -15.58
C LEU A 153 21.06 -8.75 -16.80
N LEU A 154 20.59 -7.51 -16.88
CA LEU A 154 20.89 -6.58 -17.95
C LEU A 154 22.40 -6.35 -18.05
N HIS A 155 23.06 -6.05 -16.92
CA HIS A 155 24.52 -5.91 -16.86
C HIS A 155 25.26 -7.18 -17.32
N ASN A 156 24.78 -8.37 -16.95
CA ASN A 156 25.40 -9.62 -17.39
C ASN A 156 25.15 -9.89 -18.88
N SER A 157 23.98 -9.51 -19.40
CA SER A 157 23.63 -9.65 -20.81
C SER A 157 24.58 -8.82 -21.69
N GLU A 158 24.84 -7.56 -21.32
CA GLU A 158 25.77 -6.67 -22.02
C GLU A 158 27.21 -7.21 -21.98
N TYR A 159 27.63 -7.71 -20.82
CA TYR A 159 28.96 -8.29 -20.65
C TYR A 159 29.18 -9.54 -21.51
N ILE A 160 28.16 -10.39 -21.67
CA ILE A 160 28.22 -11.63 -22.44
C ILE A 160 28.09 -11.37 -23.96
N LYS A 161 27.23 -10.44 -24.38
CA LYS A 161 27.14 -9.99 -25.78
C LYS A 161 28.49 -9.52 -26.32
N GLY A 162 29.33 -8.93 -25.46
CA GLY A 162 30.69 -8.50 -25.80
C GLY A 162 31.74 -9.61 -25.97
N ARG A 163 31.43 -10.90 -25.72
CA ARG A 163 32.41 -12.01 -25.71
C ARG A 163 31.97 -13.24 -26.53
N GLU A 164 31.43 -13.05 -27.73
CA GLU A 164 31.08 -14.14 -28.68
C GLU A 164 29.97 -15.10 -28.18
N GLY A 165 29.17 -14.70 -27.18
CA GLY A 165 28.02 -15.46 -26.65
C GLY A 165 26.66 -14.84 -26.99
N GLY A 166 26.43 -14.52 -28.27
CA GLY A 166 25.31 -13.69 -28.75
C GLY A 166 23.92 -14.18 -28.32
N ASP A 167 23.61 -15.47 -28.50
CA ASP A 167 22.29 -16.04 -28.21
C ASP A 167 21.96 -16.02 -26.71
N ILE A 168 22.95 -16.39 -25.88
CA ILE A 168 22.82 -16.39 -24.41
C ILE A 168 22.64 -14.96 -23.87
N GLY A 169 23.35 -14.00 -24.46
CA GLY A 169 23.20 -12.60 -24.13
C GLY A 169 21.80 -12.06 -24.52
N ALA A 170 21.19 -12.59 -25.58
CA ALA A 170 19.82 -12.26 -25.95
C ALA A 170 18.80 -12.87 -24.97
N ASP A 171 18.97 -14.13 -24.58
CA ASP A 171 18.08 -14.79 -23.60
C ASP A 171 18.08 -14.06 -22.24
N LEU A 172 19.25 -13.68 -21.74
CA LEU A 172 19.37 -12.90 -20.50
C LEU A 172 18.72 -11.51 -20.61
N PHE A 173 18.79 -10.89 -21.78
CA PHE A 173 18.14 -9.60 -22.04
C PHE A 173 16.62 -9.75 -22.06
N VAL A 174 16.08 -10.75 -22.76
CA VAL A 174 14.63 -11.05 -22.78
C VAL A 174 14.11 -11.30 -21.36
N ALA A 175 14.86 -12.05 -20.55
CA ALA A 175 14.49 -12.33 -19.18
C ALA A 175 14.54 -11.06 -18.30
N ALA A 176 15.51 -10.16 -18.52
CA ALA A 176 15.57 -8.86 -17.84
C ALA A 176 14.38 -7.97 -18.20
N GLU A 177 14.05 -7.84 -19.48
CA GLU A 177 12.90 -7.06 -19.95
C GLU A 177 11.57 -7.65 -19.46
N THR A 178 11.46 -8.98 -19.38
CA THR A 178 10.28 -9.63 -18.80
C THR A 178 10.09 -9.23 -17.33
N ILE A 179 11.15 -9.25 -16.52
CA ILE A 179 11.05 -8.79 -15.11
C ILE A 179 10.71 -7.30 -15.05
N LYS A 180 11.31 -6.47 -15.91
CA LYS A 180 11.04 -5.03 -15.98
C LYS A 180 9.56 -4.78 -16.29
N SER A 181 9.01 -5.41 -17.32
CA SER A 181 7.59 -5.30 -17.69
C SER A 181 6.67 -5.69 -16.54
N HIS A 182 6.91 -6.83 -15.89
CA HIS A 182 6.08 -7.22 -14.74
C HIS A 182 6.22 -6.28 -13.53
N LEU A 183 7.40 -5.70 -13.32
CA LEU A 183 7.61 -4.69 -12.28
C LEU A 183 6.80 -3.42 -12.59
N GLU A 184 6.76 -3.00 -13.86
CA GLU A 184 5.92 -1.87 -14.28
C GLU A 184 4.43 -2.18 -14.19
N ASP A 185 4.00 -3.40 -14.52
CA ASP A 185 2.63 -3.86 -14.33
C ASP A 185 2.23 -3.83 -12.84
N LEU A 186 3.12 -4.29 -11.95
CA LEU A 186 2.90 -4.26 -10.51
C LEU A 186 2.81 -2.84 -9.95
N LYS A 187 3.58 -1.90 -10.50
CA LYS A 187 3.49 -0.48 -10.13
C LYS A 187 2.19 0.15 -10.64
N GLY A 188 1.69 -0.28 -11.80
CA GLY A 188 0.44 0.19 -12.40
C GLY A 188 -0.82 -0.43 -11.79
N GLN A 189 -0.71 -1.59 -11.14
CA GLN A 189 -1.79 -2.23 -10.40
C GLN A 189 -1.97 -1.58 -9.03
N TYR A 190 -2.88 -0.61 -8.96
CA TYR A 190 -3.23 0.03 -7.70
C TYR A 190 -4.10 -0.87 -6.82
N THR A 191 -3.69 -1.06 -5.57
CA THR A 191 -4.59 -1.52 -4.51
C THR A 191 -5.35 -0.31 -3.96
N LYS A 192 -6.67 -0.29 -4.18
CA LYS A 192 -7.58 0.82 -3.88
C LYS A 192 -8.14 0.73 -2.47
N PHE A 193 -7.99 1.80 -1.69
CA PHE A 193 -8.51 1.95 -0.33
C PHE A 193 -9.55 3.07 -0.29
N ALA A 194 -10.83 2.73 -0.12
CA ALA A 194 -11.88 3.73 0.10
C ALA A 194 -11.90 4.18 1.57
N VAL A 195 -11.81 5.49 1.81
CA VAL A 195 -11.88 6.05 3.17
C VAL A 195 -13.23 6.69 3.40
N LEU A 196 -14.04 6.04 4.23
CA LEU A 196 -15.38 6.46 4.64
C LEU A 196 -15.37 6.97 6.08
N SER A 197 -16.26 7.91 6.38
CA SER A 197 -16.56 8.34 7.74
C SER A 197 -17.89 9.07 7.75
N GLN A 198 -18.45 9.24 8.94
CA GLN A 198 -19.53 10.21 9.14
C GLN A 198 -19.04 11.64 8.87
N ASN A 199 -19.96 12.56 8.63
CA ASN A 199 -19.62 13.97 8.47
C ASN A 199 -19.01 14.53 9.76
N GLY A 200 -18.03 15.43 9.61
CA GLY A 200 -17.34 16.07 10.74
C GLY A 200 -16.33 15.18 11.49
N ILE A 201 -16.10 13.92 11.10
CA ILE A 201 -15.08 13.06 11.76
C ILE A 201 -13.64 13.48 11.39
N GLY A 202 -13.47 14.17 10.25
CA GLY A 202 -12.19 14.75 9.83
C GLY A 202 -11.31 13.84 8.97
N LYS A 203 -11.86 13.08 8.02
CA LYS A 203 -11.10 12.20 7.10
C LYS A 203 -9.92 12.92 6.45
N SER A 204 -10.19 14.04 5.76
CA SER A 204 -9.19 14.84 5.06
C SER A 204 -8.12 15.39 6.01
N PHE A 205 -8.49 15.67 7.25
CA PHE A 205 -7.53 16.05 8.30
C PHE A 205 -6.60 14.90 8.69
N ILE A 206 -7.16 13.72 8.96
CA ILE A 206 -6.36 12.52 9.29
C ILE A 206 -5.43 12.17 8.13
N LEU A 207 -5.95 12.17 6.89
CA LEU A 207 -5.15 11.91 5.69
C LEU A 207 -4.05 12.95 5.50
N ASN A 208 -4.33 14.24 5.71
CA ASN A 208 -3.31 15.29 5.66
C ASN A 208 -2.18 15.05 6.67
N LEU A 209 -2.49 14.63 7.90
CA LEU A 209 -1.47 14.30 8.89
C LEU A 209 -0.62 13.08 8.47
N LEU A 210 -1.26 12.02 7.98
CA LEU A 210 -0.57 10.81 7.52
C LEU A 210 0.32 11.07 6.30
N MET A 211 -0.15 11.86 5.35
CA MET A 211 0.63 12.27 4.18
C MET A 211 1.82 13.14 4.59
N LEU A 212 1.58 14.11 5.48
CA LEU A 212 2.63 14.99 5.98
C LEU A 212 3.72 14.23 6.74
N LEU A 213 3.33 13.21 7.52
CA LEU A 213 4.23 12.33 8.27
C LEU A 213 5.16 11.52 7.36
N THR A 214 4.74 11.27 6.12
CA THR A 214 5.42 10.35 5.19
C THR A 214 5.89 11.00 3.90
N ALA A 215 5.81 12.32 3.81
CA ALA A 215 6.28 13.10 2.67
C ALA A 215 7.80 12.99 2.48
N ASP A 216 8.25 13.09 1.22
CA ASP A 216 9.67 13.25 0.92
C ASP A 216 10.16 14.60 1.45
N ASN A 217 11.44 14.64 1.81
CA ASN A 217 12.10 15.89 2.20
C ASN A 217 12.61 16.63 0.96
N GLU A 218 13.01 17.89 1.14
CA GLU A 218 13.42 18.76 0.04
C GLU A 218 14.64 18.23 -0.76
N GLU A 219 15.59 17.56 -0.10
CA GLU A 219 16.73 16.92 -0.77
C GLU A 219 16.30 15.68 -1.57
N GLU A 220 15.49 14.81 -0.96
CA GLU A 220 14.92 13.62 -1.61
C GLU A 220 14.06 14.01 -2.81
N TYR A 221 13.24 15.05 -2.68
CA TYR A 221 12.37 15.55 -3.73
C TYR A 221 13.17 15.99 -4.96
N ARG A 222 14.16 16.88 -4.79
CA ARG A 222 15.02 17.32 -5.90
C ARG A 222 15.77 16.18 -6.56
N ASP A 223 16.29 15.25 -5.77
CA ASP A 223 17.08 14.16 -6.31
C ASP A 223 16.25 13.14 -7.07
N ASN A 224 15.01 12.88 -6.62
CA ASN A 224 14.08 12.01 -7.35
C ASN A 224 13.64 12.64 -8.69
N ASN A 225 13.67 13.97 -8.79
CA ASN A 225 13.15 14.72 -9.94
C ASN A 225 14.23 15.36 -10.81
N LYS A 226 15.51 14.99 -10.60
CA LYS A 226 16.65 15.59 -11.30
C LYS A 226 16.58 15.45 -12.83
N ASN A 227 16.01 14.35 -13.31
CA ASN A 227 15.89 14.04 -14.74
C ASN A 227 14.49 14.30 -15.29
N LEU A 228 13.57 14.85 -14.48
CA LEU A 228 12.16 15.03 -14.86
C LEU A 228 12.04 15.78 -16.20
N LYS A 229 11.35 15.17 -17.17
CA LYS A 229 11.05 15.77 -18.46
C LYS A 229 9.62 16.30 -18.46
N LEU A 230 9.47 17.61 -18.31
CA LEU A 230 8.15 18.24 -18.44
C LEU A 230 7.60 18.07 -19.86
N PRO A 231 6.27 18.15 -20.08
CA PRO A 231 5.67 17.96 -21.40
C PRO A 231 6.30 18.79 -22.52
N GLN A 232 6.73 20.02 -22.22
CA GLN A 232 7.36 20.91 -23.19
C GLN A 232 8.73 20.41 -23.70
N ALA A 233 9.35 19.46 -23.01
CA ALA A 233 10.60 18.82 -23.39
C ALA A 233 10.42 17.58 -24.29
N ILE A 234 9.17 17.13 -24.51
CA ILE A 234 8.87 16.04 -25.43
C ILE A 234 9.11 16.53 -26.87
N GLU A 235 9.83 15.74 -27.67
CA GLU A 235 10.09 16.07 -29.06
C GLU A 235 8.79 16.03 -29.88
N GLU A 236 8.58 17.03 -30.75
CA GLU A 236 7.33 17.23 -31.49
C GLU A 236 6.94 16.08 -32.41
N ASN A 237 7.90 15.28 -32.86
CA ASN A 237 7.66 14.19 -33.81
C ASN A 237 7.53 12.81 -33.15
N LYS A 238 7.77 12.70 -31.84
CA LYS A 238 7.70 11.41 -31.15
C LYS A 238 6.26 10.97 -30.93
N THR A 239 5.95 9.73 -31.27
CA THR A 239 4.61 9.18 -31.11
C THR A 239 4.33 8.81 -29.65
N VAL A 240 3.05 8.57 -29.32
CA VAL A 240 2.68 8.06 -27.98
C VAL A 240 3.37 6.73 -27.66
N GLU A 241 3.43 5.78 -28.61
CA GLU A 241 4.11 4.48 -28.44
C GLU A 241 5.60 4.62 -28.10
N GLU A 242 6.28 5.62 -28.69
CA GLU A 242 7.70 5.85 -28.45
C GLU A 242 8.00 6.49 -27.08
N VAL A 243 6.99 7.08 -26.45
CA VAL A 243 7.13 7.97 -25.28
C VAL A 243 6.46 7.39 -24.03
N GLU A 244 5.47 6.52 -24.17
CA GLU A 244 4.70 5.97 -23.05
C GLU A 244 5.53 5.16 -22.04
N GLU A 245 6.69 4.65 -22.47
CA GLU A 245 7.65 3.92 -21.62
C GLU A 245 8.76 4.82 -21.01
N ASP A 246 8.73 6.15 -21.22
CA ASP A 246 9.76 7.05 -20.68
C ASP A 246 9.57 7.27 -19.17
N ASP A 247 10.44 6.65 -18.38
CA ASP A 247 10.47 6.73 -16.92
C ASP A 247 10.64 8.16 -16.37
N ASP A 248 11.21 9.09 -17.14
CA ASP A 248 11.47 10.46 -16.69
C ASP A 248 10.25 11.40 -16.85
N LEU A 249 9.13 10.92 -17.43
CA LEU A 249 7.91 11.70 -17.54
C LEU A 249 7.13 11.79 -16.21
N PRO A 250 6.34 12.87 -16.02
CA PRO A 250 5.41 12.96 -14.91
C PRO A 250 4.38 11.82 -14.93
N ASP A 251 4.08 11.24 -13.76
CA ASP A 251 3.14 10.13 -13.62
C ASP A 251 1.76 10.43 -14.21
N VAL A 252 1.27 11.67 -14.09
CA VAL A 252 -0.01 12.08 -14.68
C VAL A 252 0.00 12.01 -16.21
N VAL A 253 1.14 12.32 -16.83
CA VAL A 253 1.32 12.23 -18.29
C VAL A 253 1.38 10.77 -18.71
N LYS A 254 2.09 9.93 -17.95
CA LYS A 254 2.14 8.48 -18.18
C LYS A 254 0.75 7.86 -18.15
N ASP A 255 -0.09 8.23 -17.19
CA ASP A 255 -1.46 7.70 -17.09
C ASP A 255 -2.32 8.10 -18.30
N VAL A 256 -2.19 9.34 -18.79
CA VAL A 256 -2.87 9.80 -20.02
C VAL A 256 -2.37 9.05 -21.26
N LEU A 257 -1.06 8.91 -21.42
CA LEU A 257 -0.47 8.21 -22.57
C LEU A 257 -0.79 6.72 -22.57
N LYS A 258 -0.85 6.07 -21.40
CA LYS A 258 -1.22 4.66 -21.29
C LYS A 258 -2.68 4.41 -21.68
N THR A 259 -3.58 5.31 -21.31
CA THR A 259 -5.03 5.15 -21.50
C THR A 259 -5.53 5.61 -22.87
N THR A 260 -4.81 6.47 -23.58
CA THR A 260 -5.22 6.92 -24.92
C THR A 260 -5.19 5.80 -25.96
N THR A 261 -6.17 5.80 -26.86
CA THR A 261 -6.24 4.90 -28.02
C THR A 261 -5.43 5.42 -29.22
N GLU A 262 -5.00 6.69 -29.19
CA GLU A 262 -4.33 7.38 -30.30
C GLU A 262 -2.82 7.18 -30.31
N LYS A 263 -2.39 5.91 -30.23
CA LYS A 263 -0.99 5.49 -30.03
C LYS A 263 0.01 6.01 -31.08
N LYS A 264 -0.45 6.28 -32.31
CA LYS A 264 0.39 6.78 -33.42
C LYS A 264 0.47 8.30 -33.54
N GLN A 265 -0.31 9.06 -32.77
CA GLN A 265 -0.26 10.52 -32.84
C GLN A 265 0.98 11.07 -32.12
N PRO A 266 1.44 12.29 -32.48
CA PRO A 266 2.49 12.96 -31.74
C PRO A 266 2.08 13.19 -30.27
N ALA A 267 2.88 12.67 -29.33
CA ALA A 267 2.54 12.69 -27.90
C ALA A 267 2.35 14.13 -27.38
N ARG A 268 3.18 15.06 -27.85
CA ARG A 268 3.13 16.47 -27.44
C ARG A 268 1.85 17.17 -27.89
N ALA A 269 1.34 16.86 -29.08
CA ALA A 269 0.08 17.43 -29.58
C ALA A 269 -1.13 17.01 -28.75
N LEU A 270 -1.06 15.81 -28.14
CA LEU A 270 -2.11 15.29 -27.26
C LEU A 270 -2.01 15.85 -25.82
N ILE A 271 -0.80 16.06 -25.30
CA ILE A 271 -0.57 16.46 -23.91
C ILE A 271 -0.58 17.99 -23.72
N ASP A 272 0.02 18.76 -24.61
CA ASP A 272 0.16 20.22 -24.45
C ASP A 272 -1.19 20.94 -24.21
N PRO A 273 -2.30 20.60 -24.92
CA PRO A 273 -3.61 21.24 -24.69
C PRO A 273 -4.21 20.98 -23.32
N LEU A 274 -3.81 19.90 -22.64
CA LEU A 274 -4.31 19.53 -21.32
C LEU A 274 -3.51 20.23 -20.19
N CYS A 275 -2.30 20.71 -20.48
CA CYS A 275 -1.39 21.24 -19.48
C CYS A 275 -1.75 22.68 -19.06
N CYS A 276 -2.07 22.86 -17.78
CA CYS A 276 -2.35 24.15 -17.17
C CYS A 276 -1.10 24.76 -16.51
N GLN A 277 -1.03 26.09 -16.49
CA GLN A 277 0.01 26.80 -15.74
C GLN A 277 -0.27 26.76 -14.24
N LEU A 278 0.79 26.59 -13.44
CA LEU A 278 0.68 26.71 -11.99
C LEU A 278 0.51 28.19 -11.58
N PRO A 279 -0.31 28.45 -10.54
CA PRO A 279 -0.49 29.80 -10.03
C PRO A 279 0.83 30.37 -9.51
N ARG A 280 1.09 31.65 -9.80
CA ARG A 280 2.22 32.36 -9.21
C ARG A 280 1.89 32.72 -7.77
N LEU A 281 2.53 32.03 -6.84
CA LEU A 281 2.39 32.33 -5.41
C LEU A 281 3.23 33.56 -5.06
N ASN A 282 2.62 34.60 -4.49
CA ASN A 282 3.35 35.78 -4.03
C ASN A 282 4.20 35.43 -2.80
N PRO A 283 5.52 35.63 -2.81
CA PRO A 283 6.40 35.29 -1.68
C PRO A 283 5.99 35.96 -0.36
N GLU A 284 5.34 37.12 -0.43
CA GLU A 284 4.85 37.88 0.73
C GLU A 284 3.50 37.39 1.27
N SER A 285 2.66 36.75 0.42
CA SER A 285 1.45 36.04 0.85
C SER A 285 1.74 34.62 1.30
N VAL A 286 2.92 34.08 0.97
CA VAL A 286 3.57 32.96 1.67
C VAL A 286 4.10 33.47 3.01
N GLN A 287 3.26 34.12 3.81
CA GLN A 287 3.57 34.24 5.23
C GLN A 287 3.61 32.81 5.80
N PRO A 288 4.48 32.52 6.80
CA PRO A 288 4.42 31.30 7.61
C PRO A 288 3.15 31.24 8.48
N SER A 289 2.09 31.96 8.11
CA SER A 289 0.84 32.10 8.84
C SER A 289 0.07 30.78 8.79
N ASN A 290 0.04 30.12 9.95
CA ASN A 290 -0.45 28.78 10.27
C ASN A 290 0.48 27.60 9.91
N SER A 291 1.78 27.86 10.06
CA SER A 291 2.87 26.88 10.13
C SER A 291 2.48 25.56 10.81
N LEU A 292 2.74 24.45 10.09
CA LEU A 292 2.76 23.08 10.62
C LEU A 292 3.61 22.93 11.90
N SER A 293 4.41 23.95 12.27
CA SER A 293 5.08 24.04 13.57
C SER A 293 4.14 23.94 14.77
N ASN A 294 2.85 24.27 14.62
CA ASN A 294 1.88 24.12 15.71
C ASN A 294 1.67 22.66 16.09
N VAL A 295 1.96 21.71 15.20
CA VAL A 295 1.78 20.27 15.45
C VAL A 295 2.52 19.83 16.72
N ARG A 296 3.71 20.37 17.01
CA ARG A 296 4.50 19.98 18.18
C ARG A 296 3.89 20.41 19.52
N THR A 297 3.03 21.43 19.55
CA THR A 297 2.54 22.03 20.81
C THR A 297 1.55 21.13 21.55
N TYR A 298 0.81 20.29 20.83
CA TYR A 298 -0.14 19.34 21.45
C TYR A 298 0.52 18.42 22.47
N PHE A 299 1.65 17.82 22.12
CA PHE A 299 2.33 16.90 23.03
C PHE A 299 2.96 17.63 24.22
N SER A 300 3.36 18.90 24.03
CA SER A 300 4.00 19.73 25.06
C SER A 300 3.01 20.33 26.05
N GLU A 301 1.91 20.92 25.59
CA GLU A 301 1.02 21.78 26.39
C GLU A 301 -0.43 21.27 26.48
N LYS A 302 -0.77 20.16 25.81
CA LYS A 302 -2.14 19.62 25.66
C LYS A 302 -3.15 20.70 25.23
N SER A 303 -3.04 21.13 23.98
CA SER A 303 -3.97 22.09 23.39
C SER A 303 -4.55 21.57 22.09
N ARG A 304 -5.78 22.00 21.74
CA ARG A 304 -6.29 21.79 20.38
C ARG A 304 -5.39 22.54 19.41
N ILE A 305 -4.88 21.83 18.41
CA ILE A 305 -4.02 22.42 17.39
C ILE A 305 -4.88 22.86 16.21
N ASP A 306 -4.63 24.08 15.74
CA ASP A 306 -5.02 24.49 14.41
C ASP A 306 -3.85 24.21 13.45
N ILE A 307 -4.10 23.38 12.44
CA ILE A 307 -3.09 22.91 11.49
C ILE A 307 -3.63 23.14 10.10
N ASN A 308 -2.87 23.87 9.29
CA ASN A 308 -3.20 24.01 7.89
C ASN A 308 -3.25 22.64 7.19
N PRO A 309 -4.18 22.44 6.25
CA PRO A 309 -4.18 21.24 5.43
C PRO A 309 -2.83 21.07 4.73
N TYR A 310 -2.40 19.82 4.57
CA TYR A 310 -1.17 19.52 3.82
C TYR A 310 -1.42 19.58 2.31
N ILE A 311 -2.47 18.90 1.84
CA ILE A 311 -2.93 18.88 0.45
C ILE A 311 -4.45 19.01 0.40
N LEU A 312 -5.20 18.08 1.00
CA LEU A 312 -6.66 18.01 0.90
C LEU A 312 -7.32 19.23 1.53
N ALA A 313 -8.36 19.75 0.88
CA ALA A 313 -9.12 20.88 1.41
C ALA A 313 -9.77 20.57 2.77
N GLN A 314 -9.90 21.60 3.59
CA GLN A 314 -10.57 21.58 4.88
C GLN A 314 -11.41 22.85 4.96
N LYS A 315 -12.64 22.79 5.49
CA LYS A 315 -13.47 23.99 5.64
C LYS A 315 -12.90 24.88 6.74
N GLU A 316 -12.72 26.16 6.45
CA GLU A 316 -12.42 27.15 7.49
C GLU A 316 -13.72 27.58 8.16
N LEU A 317 -13.96 27.11 9.39
CA LEU A 317 -14.93 27.73 10.30
C LEU A 317 -14.40 27.61 11.74
N LYS A 318 -14.34 28.76 12.42
CA LYS A 318 -13.72 28.94 13.74
C LYS A 318 -14.05 27.80 14.72
N ARG A 319 -13.01 27.05 15.08
CA ARG A 319 -12.89 26.12 16.23
C ARG A 319 -13.47 24.70 16.13
N SER A 320 -13.72 24.14 14.94
CA SER A 320 -14.00 22.70 14.82
C SER A 320 -13.71 22.09 13.44
N TYR A 321 -13.15 20.88 13.45
CA TYR A 321 -12.83 20.04 12.30
C TYR A 321 -14.10 19.65 11.50
N GLU A 322 -14.34 20.30 10.37
CA GLU A 322 -15.36 19.88 9.40
C GLU A 322 -14.76 19.76 7.99
N SER A 323 -15.11 18.66 7.31
CA SER A 323 -14.63 18.29 5.98
C SER A 323 -15.84 18.11 5.07
N THR A 324 -15.81 18.66 3.86
CA THR A 324 -16.88 18.51 2.86
C THR A 324 -16.29 18.43 1.45
N THR A 325 -15.65 17.31 1.15
CA THR A 325 -15.30 16.99 -0.23
C THR A 325 -16.58 16.58 -0.97
N LYS A 326 -16.86 17.19 -2.11
CA LYS A 326 -18.08 16.93 -2.92
C LYS A 326 -17.91 15.84 -3.99
N CYS A 327 -16.67 15.45 -4.26
CA CYS A 327 -16.32 14.42 -5.23
C CYS A 327 -15.31 13.44 -4.60
N ILE A 328 -15.04 12.33 -5.29
CA ILE A 328 -14.01 11.38 -4.86
C ILE A 328 -12.65 11.94 -5.25
N ILE A 329 -11.75 12.07 -4.28
CA ILE A 329 -10.36 12.46 -4.53
C ILE A 329 -9.49 11.21 -4.47
N HIS A 330 -8.80 10.92 -5.58
CA HIS A 330 -7.83 9.85 -5.68
C HIS A 330 -6.45 10.36 -5.29
N LEU A 331 -5.78 9.66 -4.39
CA LEU A 331 -4.42 9.95 -3.94
C LEU A 331 -3.49 8.84 -4.41
N ARG A 332 -2.53 9.20 -5.26
CA ARG A 332 -1.52 8.29 -5.83
C ARG A 332 -0.12 8.75 -5.50
N TYR A 333 0.82 7.80 -5.48
CA TYR A 333 2.23 8.12 -5.37
C TYR A 333 2.77 8.72 -6.67
N ALA A 334 3.57 9.77 -6.56
CA ALA A 334 4.46 10.25 -7.61
C ALA A 334 5.73 10.83 -7.00
N THR A 335 6.76 11.05 -7.80
CA THR A 335 7.96 11.77 -7.34
C THR A 335 7.76 13.29 -7.31
N VAL A 336 6.79 13.82 -8.06
CA VAL A 336 6.44 15.24 -8.19
C VAL A 336 4.97 15.46 -7.80
N TYR A 337 4.63 16.61 -7.21
CA TYR A 337 3.25 17.02 -7.01
C TYR A 337 2.54 17.30 -8.34
N GLN A 338 1.42 16.62 -8.58
CA GLN A 338 0.65 16.75 -9.82
C GLN A 338 -0.84 16.60 -9.53
N ILE A 339 -1.70 17.22 -10.33
CA ILE A 339 -3.16 17.04 -10.28
C ILE A 339 -3.68 16.79 -11.68
N SER A 340 -4.59 15.81 -11.82
CA SER A 340 -5.48 15.65 -12.97
C SER A 340 -6.91 15.97 -12.54
N VAL A 341 -7.57 16.87 -13.26
CA VAL A 341 -8.99 17.17 -13.06
C VAL A 341 -9.74 16.82 -14.33
N THR A 342 -10.70 15.91 -14.21
CA THR A 342 -11.56 15.51 -15.32
C THR A 342 -12.97 16.02 -15.06
N TYR A 343 -13.57 16.67 -16.05
CA TYR A 343 -14.95 17.16 -15.99
C TYR A 343 -15.89 16.17 -16.70
N PHE A 344 -17.16 16.15 -16.28
CA PHE A 344 -18.19 15.40 -16.99
C PHE A 344 -18.36 15.93 -18.42
N THR A 345 -18.68 15.05 -19.36
CA THR A 345 -19.07 15.49 -20.71
C THR A 345 -20.43 16.20 -20.67
N GLU A 346 -20.76 16.92 -21.74
CA GLU A 346 -22.06 17.58 -21.85
C GLU A 346 -23.20 16.57 -21.75
N GLU A 347 -23.06 15.43 -22.45
CA GLU A 347 -24.05 14.35 -22.42
C GLU A 347 -24.18 13.74 -21.02
N GLU A 348 -23.06 13.54 -20.32
CA GLU A 348 -23.08 13.03 -18.94
C GLU A 348 -23.79 14.00 -17.99
N LEU A 349 -23.52 15.31 -18.10
CA LEU A 349 -24.19 16.33 -17.28
C LEU A 349 -25.67 16.43 -17.60
N GLN A 350 -26.04 16.42 -18.89
CA GLN A 350 -27.43 16.45 -19.34
C GLN A 350 -28.19 15.22 -18.86
N GLN A 351 -27.61 14.02 -19.01
CA GLN A 351 -28.20 12.78 -18.55
C GLN A 351 -28.39 12.79 -17.03
N GLN A 352 -27.37 13.21 -16.28
CA GLN A 352 -27.48 13.36 -14.83
C GLN A 352 -28.61 14.32 -14.47
N LEU A 353 -28.63 15.53 -15.03
CA LEU A 353 -29.68 16.50 -14.74
C LEU A 353 -31.07 15.96 -15.10
N PHE A 354 -31.20 15.23 -16.21
CA PHE A 354 -32.45 14.63 -16.67
C PHE A 354 -32.95 13.50 -15.77
N GLU A 355 -32.10 12.56 -15.39
CA GLU A 355 -32.43 11.53 -14.40
C GLU A 355 -32.89 12.18 -13.09
N LEU A 356 -32.26 13.30 -12.72
CA LEU A 356 -32.58 14.02 -11.49
C LEU A 356 -33.95 14.75 -11.53
N VAL A 357 -34.42 15.25 -12.70
CA VAL A 357 -35.78 15.82 -12.82
C VAL A 357 -36.88 14.78 -13.09
N THR A 358 -36.53 13.56 -13.50
CA THR A 358 -37.49 12.49 -13.84
C THR A 358 -37.70 11.45 -12.73
N LEU A 359 -36.91 11.50 -11.65
CA LEU A 359 -36.97 10.58 -10.50
C LEU A 359 -38.27 10.66 -9.66
N ASP A 360 -39.21 11.55 -9.96
CA ASP A 360 -40.47 11.72 -9.22
C ASP A 360 -41.59 10.72 -9.64
N GLY A 361 -41.32 9.76 -10.53
CA GLY A 361 -42.37 8.96 -11.20
C GLY A 361 -42.78 7.59 -10.61
N GLU A 362 -41.90 6.85 -9.92
CA GLU A 362 -42.21 5.45 -9.53
C GLU A 362 -42.12 5.20 -8.01
N ASP A 363 -43.24 4.72 -7.45
CA ASP A 363 -43.51 4.29 -6.07
C ASP A 363 -43.66 5.36 -4.98
N THR A 364 -44.64 6.24 -5.18
CA THR A 364 -45.35 6.96 -4.10
C THR A 364 -46.28 6.06 -3.25
N SER A 365 -46.17 4.73 -3.32
CA SER A 365 -47.00 3.81 -2.54
C SER A 365 -46.45 3.54 -1.13
N SER A 366 -46.92 4.36 -0.18
CA SER A 366 -47.48 3.95 1.12
C SER A 366 -46.73 3.01 2.10
N GLN A 367 -45.41 2.83 2.03
CA GLN A 367 -44.63 2.17 3.12
C GLN A 367 -43.28 2.82 3.49
N ALA A 368 -42.99 4.04 3.06
CA ALA A 368 -41.76 4.73 3.46
C ALA A 368 -41.89 5.37 4.87
N SER A 369 -40.97 5.04 5.77
CA SER A 369 -40.88 5.63 7.12
C SER A 369 -40.68 7.17 7.06
N GLY A 370 -41.00 7.89 8.14
CA GLY A 370 -40.88 9.36 8.17
C GLY A 370 -39.47 9.92 7.87
N ILE A 371 -38.42 9.08 8.00
CA ILE A 371 -37.03 9.43 7.69
C ILE A 371 -36.78 9.39 6.17
N ASN A 372 -37.39 8.45 5.44
CA ASN A 372 -37.26 8.37 3.97
C ASN A 372 -37.83 9.60 3.26
N LYS A 373 -38.93 10.17 3.77
CA LYS A 373 -39.48 11.43 3.24
C LYS A 373 -38.56 12.63 3.46
N TYR A 374 -37.84 12.69 4.58
CA TYR A 374 -36.89 13.76 4.88
C TYR A 374 -35.65 13.69 3.97
N ILE A 375 -35.11 12.47 3.76
CA ILE A 375 -33.99 12.23 2.84
C ILE A 375 -34.38 12.57 1.39
N GLN A 376 -35.59 12.20 0.96
CA GLN A 376 -36.11 12.51 -0.37
C GLN A 376 -36.30 14.02 -0.61
N ASN A 377 -36.84 14.76 0.36
CA ASN A 377 -36.99 16.22 0.22
C ASN A 377 -35.63 16.94 0.15
N ASN A 378 -34.66 16.54 1.00
CA ASN A 378 -33.30 17.11 0.97
C ASN A 378 -32.55 16.76 -0.33
N ALA A 379 -32.77 15.56 -0.87
CA ALA A 379 -32.28 15.19 -2.19
C ALA A 379 -32.82 16.18 -3.22
N GLN A 380 -34.15 16.34 -3.32
CA GLN A 380 -34.81 17.21 -4.29
C GLN A 380 -34.34 18.68 -4.23
N ASP A 381 -34.11 19.23 -3.03
CA ASP A 381 -33.54 20.57 -2.85
C ASP A 381 -32.09 20.68 -3.35
N SER A 382 -31.30 19.62 -3.15
CA SER A 382 -29.92 19.54 -3.67
C SER A 382 -29.90 19.42 -5.20
N LEU A 383 -30.89 18.72 -5.78
CA LEU A 383 -31.06 18.58 -7.22
C LEU A 383 -31.38 19.93 -7.88
N LYS A 384 -32.32 20.68 -7.31
CA LYS A 384 -32.65 22.04 -7.77
C LYS A 384 -31.43 22.96 -7.67
N ALA A 385 -30.69 22.89 -6.58
CA ALA A 385 -29.48 23.69 -6.40
C ALA A 385 -28.42 23.38 -7.47
N ARG A 386 -28.19 22.09 -7.79
CA ARG A 386 -27.22 21.69 -8.81
C ARG A 386 -27.64 22.08 -10.23
N PHE A 387 -28.92 21.90 -10.55
CA PHE A 387 -29.46 22.32 -11.85
C PHE A 387 -29.33 23.83 -12.06
N ASN A 388 -29.65 24.63 -11.04
CA ASN A 388 -29.51 26.10 -11.07
C ASN A 388 -28.04 26.55 -11.16
N ILE A 389 -27.08 25.74 -10.69
CA ILE A 389 -25.66 26.02 -10.87
C ILE A 389 -25.25 25.73 -12.31
N LEU A 390 -25.62 24.56 -12.85
CA LEU A 390 -25.10 24.07 -14.12
C LEU A 390 -25.80 24.65 -15.36
N THR A 391 -27.03 25.15 -15.21
CA THR A 391 -27.86 25.64 -16.31
C THR A 391 -28.31 27.08 -16.05
N ASP A 392 -28.68 27.79 -17.12
CA ASP A 392 -29.32 29.11 -17.03
C ASP A 392 -30.87 28.99 -17.05
N GLN A 393 -31.40 27.76 -16.98
CA GLN A 393 -32.83 27.44 -17.04
C GLN A 393 -33.44 27.45 -15.64
N VAL A 394 -34.69 27.93 -15.50
CA VAL A 394 -35.42 27.95 -14.21
C VAL A 394 -36.32 26.72 -14.12
N ILE A 395 -36.12 25.88 -13.10
CA ILE A 395 -37.03 24.76 -12.78
C ILE A 395 -38.30 25.30 -12.10
N SER A 396 -39.48 24.90 -12.58
CA SER A 396 -40.74 25.14 -11.88
C SER A 396 -40.73 24.47 -10.50
N SER A 397 -41.27 25.15 -9.49
CA SER A 397 -41.46 24.56 -8.15
C SER A 397 -42.47 23.41 -8.13
N ASN A 398 -43.23 23.19 -9.21
CA ASN A 398 -44.31 22.22 -9.33
C ASN A 398 -43.84 20.99 -10.15
N SER A 399 -43.72 19.81 -9.52
CA SER A 399 -43.10 18.62 -10.14
C SER A 399 -43.79 18.14 -11.43
N GLN A 400 -45.12 18.28 -11.52
CA GLN A 400 -45.89 17.95 -12.72
C GLN A 400 -45.60 18.89 -13.91
N GLU A 401 -45.20 20.14 -13.67
CA GLU A 401 -44.81 21.07 -14.74
C GLU A 401 -43.38 20.81 -15.21
N THR A 402 -42.50 20.32 -14.33
CA THR A 402 -41.10 20.01 -14.62
C THR A 402 -40.95 18.76 -15.49
N GLU A 403 -41.75 17.71 -15.25
CA GLU A 403 -41.81 16.51 -16.12
C GLU A 403 -42.36 16.83 -17.52
N LEU A 404 -43.21 17.85 -17.64
CA LEU A 404 -43.73 18.32 -18.93
C LEU A 404 -42.74 19.23 -19.67
N GLN A 405 -41.70 19.73 -19.00
CA GLN A 405 -40.75 20.71 -19.55
C GLN A 405 -39.57 20.05 -20.29
N PHE A 406 -39.17 18.84 -19.89
CA PHE A 406 -38.02 18.12 -20.47
C PHE A 406 -38.44 16.70 -20.86
N HIS A 407 -38.33 16.34 -22.14
CA HIS A 407 -38.69 15.02 -22.66
C HIS A 407 -37.47 14.12 -22.92
N SER A 408 -36.29 14.73 -22.99
CA SER A 408 -35.02 14.08 -23.21
C SER A 408 -33.88 14.85 -22.54
N PRO A 409 -32.73 14.20 -22.25
CA PRO A 409 -31.55 14.88 -21.71
C PRO A 409 -31.08 16.08 -22.55
N SER A 410 -31.20 15.98 -23.87
CA SER A 410 -30.82 17.04 -24.81
C SER A 410 -31.67 18.31 -24.72
N ASP A 411 -32.81 18.27 -24.02
CA ASP A 411 -33.65 19.46 -23.81
C ASP A 411 -33.05 20.39 -22.74
N ILE A 412 -32.10 19.89 -21.94
CA ILE A 412 -31.41 20.63 -20.88
C ILE A 412 -30.19 21.33 -21.48
N VAL A 413 -30.22 22.66 -21.48
CA VAL A 413 -29.13 23.49 -22.00
C VAL A 413 -28.21 23.91 -20.85
N LEU A 414 -26.95 23.47 -20.90
CA LEU A 414 -25.92 23.88 -19.96
C LEU A 414 -25.57 25.37 -20.15
N SER A 415 -25.17 26.04 -19.08
CA SER A 415 -24.70 27.43 -19.19
C SER A 415 -23.44 27.50 -20.07
N ASN A 416 -23.23 28.64 -20.74
CA ASN A 416 -22.08 28.84 -21.64
C ASN A 416 -20.73 28.57 -20.97
N GLU A 417 -20.60 28.88 -19.69
CA GLU A 417 -19.38 28.64 -18.91
C GLU A 417 -19.16 27.14 -18.68
N VAL A 418 -20.21 26.38 -18.36
CA VAL A 418 -20.13 24.93 -18.17
C VAL A 418 -19.76 24.22 -19.46
N ALA A 419 -20.37 24.63 -20.58
CA ALA A 419 -20.04 24.10 -21.90
C ALA A 419 -18.57 24.31 -22.29
N GLN A 420 -17.91 25.37 -21.78
CA GLN A 420 -16.49 25.62 -22.08
C GLN A 420 -15.54 24.62 -21.42
N PHE A 421 -15.92 23.95 -20.33
CA PHE A 421 -15.05 22.98 -19.66
C PHE A 421 -15.61 21.56 -19.59
N ALA A 422 -16.86 21.34 -19.98
CA ALA A 422 -17.43 20.01 -20.13
C ALA A 422 -16.55 19.12 -21.03
N GLY A 423 -16.31 17.89 -20.58
CA GLY A 423 -15.49 16.89 -21.27
C GLY A 423 -13.97 17.18 -21.28
N LYS A 424 -13.51 18.28 -20.68
CA LYS A 424 -12.07 18.60 -20.62
C LYS A 424 -11.36 17.80 -19.53
N THR A 425 -10.05 17.66 -19.73
CA THR A 425 -9.11 17.24 -18.68
C THR A 425 -8.04 18.31 -18.52
N GLU A 426 -7.81 18.74 -17.28
CA GLU A 426 -6.78 19.72 -16.91
C GLU A 426 -5.67 19.01 -16.12
N LEU A 427 -4.42 19.20 -16.55
CA LEU A 427 -3.22 18.65 -15.91
C LEU A 427 -2.40 19.78 -15.28
N TYR A 428 -2.09 19.66 -14.00
CA TYR A 428 -1.22 20.58 -13.26
C TYR A 428 0.01 19.81 -12.81
N ILE A 429 1.21 20.27 -13.19
CA ILE A 429 2.46 19.52 -13.03
C ILE A 429 3.50 20.41 -12.34
N GLY A 430 3.97 19.98 -11.17
CA GLY A 430 5.10 20.59 -10.47
C GLY A 430 6.40 20.53 -11.28
N ASN A 431 7.31 21.45 -11.03
CA ASN A 431 8.59 21.49 -11.74
C ASN A 431 9.66 20.56 -11.11
N GLY A 432 9.39 19.99 -9.92
CA GLY A 432 10.29 19.05 -9.26
C GLY A 432 11.50 19.69 -8.58
N LYS A 433 11.57 21.02 -8.49
CA LYS A 433 12.74 21.76 -7.94
C LYS A 433 12.56 22.18 -6.48
N GLU A 434 11.36 22.60 -6.10
CA GLU A 434 11.06 23.12 -4.75
C GLU A 434 9.76 22.48 -4.26
N ALA A 435 9.85 21.57 -3.27
CA ALA A 435 8.70 20.79 -2.82
C ALA A 435 7.61 21.70 -2.22
N LEU A 436 8.03 22.67 -1.40
CA LEU A 436 7.14 23.65 -0.77
C LEU A 436 6.35 24.46 -1.80
N HIS A 437 7.02 24.93 -2.86
CA HIS A 437 6.39 25.74 -3.89
C HIS A 437 5.35 24.92 -4.66
N ASP A 438 5.75 23.75 -5.16
CA ASP A 438 4.87 22.87 -5.93
C ASP A 438 3.68 22.41 -5.07
N ARG A 439 3.91 22.07 -3.80
CA ARG A 439 2.85 21.70 -2.85
C ARG A 439 1.83 22.82 -2.65
N LEU A 440 2.30 24.04 -2.36
CA LEU A 440 1.40 25.17 -2.12
C LEU A 440 0.61 25.53 -3.39
N ALA A 441 1.22 25.40 -4.57
CA ALA A 441 0.54 25.64 -5.84
C ALA A 441 -0.59 24.61 -6.03
N MET A 442 -0.31 23.32 -5.82
CA MET A 442 -1.33 22.26 -5.88
C MET A 442 -2.42 22.46 -4.84
N GLN A 443 -2.07 22.88 -3.62
CA GLN A 443 -3.06 23.19 -2.59
C GLN A 443 -3.98 24.35 -3.02
N SER A 444 -3.43 25.40 -3.62
CA SER A 444 -4.21 26.53 -4.14
C SER A 444 -5.17 26.08 -5.23
N ILE A 445 -4.69 25.30 -6.20
CA ILE A 445 -5.52 24.73 -7.27
C ILE A 445 -6.61 23.85 -6.67
N LEU A 446 -6.26 22.96 -5.75
CA LEU A 446 -7.22 22.05 -5.12
C LEU A 446 -8.31 22.83 -4.37
N ARG A 447 -7.95 23.89 -3.66
CA ARG A 447 -8.92 24.78 -3.01
C ARG A 447 -9.87 25.41 -4.03
N GLN A 448 -9.37 25.94 -5.14
CA GLN A 448 -10.21 26.52 -6.20
C GLN A 448 -11.21 25.52 -6.79
N ILE A 449 -10.82 24.25 -6.96
CA ILE A 449 -11.68 23.21 -7.57
C ILE A 449 -12.50 22.41 -6.54
N THR A 450 -12.38 22.70 -5.25
CA THR A 450 -13.14 21.98 -4.19
C THR A 450 -13.89 22.89 -3.21
N THR A 451 -13.50 24.16 -3.07
CA THR A 451 -14.09 25.12 -2.13
C THR A 451 -14.56 26.37 -2.84
N SER A 452 -15.81 26.78 -2.61
CA SER A 452 -16.42 27.99 -3.17
C SER A 452 -16.29 29.21 -2.23
N GLN A 453 -15.22 29.26 -1.42
CA GLN A 453 -15.01 30.29 -0.39
C GLN A 453 -14.07 31.40 -0.91
N GLU A 454 -14.45 32.09 -1.98
CA GLU A 454 -13.78 33.33 -2.38
C GLU A 454 -14.61 34.56 -1.95
N GLU A 455 -13.92 35.68 -1.69
CA GLU A 455 -14.51 36.94 -1.24
C GLU A 455 -15.11 37.78 -2.40
N ASP A 456 -14.88 37.38 -3.65
CA ASP A 456 -15.39 38.04 -4.86
C ASP A 456 -16.57 37.24 -5.46
N ASP A 457 -17.75 37.87 -5.53
CA ASP A 457 -19.02 37.22 -5.88
C ASP A 457 -19.03 36.69 -7.34
N ASP A 458 -18.38 37.38 -8.29
CA ASP A 458 -18.40 37.00 -9.72
C ASP A 458 -17.49 35.78 -10.00
N GLU A 459 -16.30 35.70 -9.39
CA GLU A 459 -15.45 34.51 -9.50
C GLU A 459 -16.01 33.34 -8.67
N ALA A 460 -16.70 33.62 -7.55
CA ALA A 460 -17.31 32.58 -6.72
C ALA A 460 -18.38 31.76 -7.49
N ASP A 461 -19.19 32.40 -8.33
CA ASP A 461 -20.21 31.70 -9.13
C ASP A 461 -19.60 30.83 -10.23
N LYS A 462 -18.55 31.31 -10.88
CA LYS A 462 -17.77 30.53 -11.85
C LYS A 462 -17.10 29.32 -11.20
N TYR A 463 -16.53 29.45 -9.99
CA TYR A 463 -15.98 28.32 -9.26
C TYR A 463 -17.06 27.33 -8.83
N LYS A 464 -18.24 27.78 -8.40
CA LYS A 464 -19.36 26.86 -8.08
C LYS A 464 -19.74 26.00 -9.28
N LYS A 465 -19.82 26.59 -10.48
CA LYS A 465 -20.06 25.88 -11.75
C LYS A 465 -18.97 24.87 -12.04
N LYS A 466 -17.71 25.28 -11.94
CA LYS A 466 -16.55 24.42 -12.16
C LYS A 466 -16.56 23.22 -11.20
N ILE A 467 -16.76 23.46 -9.90
CA ILE A 467 -16.85 22.43 -8.86
C ILE A 467 -17.98 21.43 -9.13
N ALA A 468 -19.17 21.91 -9.52
CA ALA A 468 -20.34 21.07 -9.78
C ALA A 468 -20.18 20.16 -11.01
N ALA A 469 -19.27 20.48 -11.93
CA ALA A 469 -18.99 19.70 -13.13
C ALA A 469 -17.76 18.79 -13.01
N VAL A 470 -17.03 18.85 -11.89
CA VAL A 470 -15.89 17.95 -11.65
C VAL A 470 -16.39 16.51 -11.54
N LYS A 471 -15.86 15.65 -12.41
CA LYS A 471 -16.09 14.21 -12.39
C LYS A 471 -15.11 13.50 -11.48
N GLN A 472 -13.82 13.83 -11.61
CA GLN A 472 -12.76 13.15 -10.89
C GLN A 472 -11.58 14.08 -10.64
N ILE A 473 -11.00 13.98 -9.44
CA ILE A 473 -9.72 14.60 -9.11
C ILE A 473 -8.74 13.49 -8.74
N VAL A 474 -7.61 13.45 -9.44
CA VAL A 474 -6.49 12.56 -9.11
C VAL A 474 -5.29 13.41 -8.72
N ILE A 475 -4.83 13.26 -7.49
CA ILE A 475 -3.68 13.95 -6.94
C ILE A 475 -2.53 12.95 -6.83
N TYR A 476 -1.41 13.31 -7.43
CA TYR A 476 -0.16 12.57 -7.29
C TYR A 476 0.79 13.36 -6.39
N LEU A 477 1.35 12.71 -5.38
CA LEU A 477 2.24 13.39 -4.44
C LEU A 477 3.36 12.49 -3.89
N PRO A 478 4.52 13.06 -3.51
CA PRO A 478 5.68 12.35 -2.99
C PRO A 478 5.47 11.90 -1.55
N CYS A 479 4.70 10.82 -1.38
CA CYS A 479 4.28 10.32 -0.08
C CYS A 479 4.59 8.82 0.07
N LYS A 480 5.49 8.48 1.00
CA LYS A 480 5.99 7.11 1.18
C LYS A 480 4.90 6.11 1.57
N ILE A 481 3.78 6.54 2.18
CA ILE A 481 2.65 5.63 2.47
C ILE A 481 1.90 5.20 1.21
N LEU A 482 1.94 5.99 0.13
CA LEU A 482 1.31 5.66 -1.15
C LEU A 482 2.23 4.83 -2.06
N TYR A 483 3.51 4.72 -1.69
CA TYR A 483 4.50 4.00 -2.48
C TYR A 483 4.16 2.51 -2.60
N GLY A 484 4.39 1.95 -3.80
CA GLY A 484 4.16 0.54 -4.09
C GLY A 484 2.76 0.20 -4.62
N GLY A 485 2.15 1.09 -5.41
CA GLY A 485 0.85 0.82 -6.02
C GLY A 485 -0.31 0.90 -5.01
N LYS A 486 -0.27 1.84 -4.06
CA LYS A 486 -1.39 2.12 -3.15
C LYS A 486 -2.14 3.35 -3.66
N GLU A 487 -3.45 3.24 -3.76
CA GLU A 487 -4.33 4.35 -4.10
C GLU A 487 -5.32 4.55 -2.96
N ILE A 488 -5.37 5.76 -2.39
CA ILE A 488 -6.34 6.11 -1.35
C ILE A 488 -7.42 6.98 -1.99
N LEU A 489 -8.67 6.56 -1.86
CA LEU A 489 -9.84 7.27 -2.34
C LEU A 489 -10.50 7.95 -1.15
N GLU A 490 -10.36 9.27 -1.06
CA GLU A 490 -11.10 10.07 -0.07
C GLU A 490 -12.52 10.26 -0.58
N MET A 491 -13.47 9.60 0.09
CA MET A 491 -14.87 9.63 -0.30
C MET A 491 -15.55 10.91 0.19
N PRO A 492 -16.59 11.40 -0.51
CA PRO A 492 -17.35 12.55 -0.06
C PRO A 492 -18.05 12.33 1.29
N GLY A 493 -18.65 13.38 1.85
CA GLY A 493 -19.44 13.28 3.06
C GLY A 493 -20.70 12.42 2.86
N ILE A 494 -21.13 11.70 3.90
CA ILE A 494 -22.29 10.78 3.82
C ILE A 494 -23.62 11.51 4.09
N ASP A 495 -23.60 12.68 4.74
CA ASP A 495 -24.81 13.52 4.89
C ASP A 495 -24.89 14.65 3.84
N ASP A 496 -24.04 14.63 2.81
CA ASP A 496 -24.26 15.52 1.68
C ASP A 496 -25.53 15.04 0.99
N SER A 497 -26.58 15.85 1.05
CA SER A 497 -27.90 15.61 0.48
C SER A 497 -27.90 15.46 -1.04
N ASP A 498 -26.73 15.32 -1.68
CA ASP A 498 -26.54 15.10 -3.11
C ASP A 498 -26.63 13.60 -3.44
N PRO A 499 -27.70 13.14 -4.11
CA PRO A 499 -27.85 11.74 -4.54
C PRO A 499 -26.70 11.25 -5.43
N MET A 500 -26.04 12.15 -6.15
CA MET A 500 -24.88 11.80 -6.99
C MET A 500 -23.67 11.40 -6.16
N ALA A 501 -23.43 12.06 -5.02
CA ALA A 501 -22.35 11.67 -4.12
C ALA A 501 -22.55 10.24 -3.61
N MET A 502 -23.79 9.84 -3.32
CA MET A 502 -24.14 8.47 -2.94
C MET A 502 -23.87 7.47 -4.07
N ASN A 503 -24.25 7.80 -5.30
CA ASN A 503 -24.00 6.97 -6.48
C ASN A 503 -22.48 6.81 -6.74
N PHE A 504 -21.70 7.90 -6.64
CA PHE A 504 -20.24 7.84 -6.76
C PHE A 504 -19.62 6.98 -5.68
N ILE A 505 -20.06 7.11 -4.42
CA ILE A 505 -19.59 6.23 -3.34
C ILE A 505 -19.90 4.78 -3.68
N GLN A 506 -21.13 4.42 -4.03
CA GLN A 506 -21.51 3.05 -4.36
C GLN A 506 -20.67 2.48 -5.52
N THR A 507 -20.56 3.23 -6.61
CA THR A 507 -19.76 2.85 -7.78
C THR A 507 -18.30 2.62 -7.38
N ALA A 508 -17.71 3.53 -6.59
CA ALA A 508 -16.33 3.38 -6.15
C ALA A 508 -16.14 2.21 -5.19
N LEU A 509 -17.12 1.92 -4.32
CA LEU A 509 -17.07 0.75 -3.43
C LEU A 509 -17.05 -0.57 -4.21
N ASN A 510 -17.65 -0.63 -5.39
CA ASN A 510 -17.62 -1.84 -6.22
C ASN A 510 -16.22 -2.11 -6.82
N GLU A 511 -15.35 -1.10 -6.89
CA GLU A 511 -14.01 -1.22 -7.47
C GLU A 511 -12.87 -1.30 -6.45
N VAL A 512 -13.15 -1.13 -5.15
CA VAL A 512 -12.09 -1.07 -4.13
C VAL A 512 -11.68 -2.42 -3.57
N ASP A 513 -10.41 -2.53 -3.19
CA ASP A 513 -9.87 -3.72 -2.55
C ASP A 513 -10.05 -3.67 -1.03
N SER A 514 -10.14 -2.47 -0.46
CA SER A 514 -10.34 -2.31 0.97
C SER A 514 -11.17 -1.08 1.29
N ILE A 515 -11.98 -1.21 2.34
CA ILE A 515 -12.73 -0.10 2.91
C ILE A 515 -12.15 0.23 4.28
N ILE A 516 -11.79 1.49 4.49
CA ILE A 516 -11.37 2.06 5.77
C ILE A 516 -12.52 2.95 6.26
N VAL A 517 -13.16 2.55 7.36
CA VAL A 517 -14.21 3.35 7.98
C VAL A 517 -13.68 4.00 9.25
N ILE A 518 -13.72 5.33 9.30
CA ILE A 518 -13.27 6.13 10.44
C ILE A 518 -14.48 6.58 11.28
N SER A 519 -14.41 6.37 12.59
CA SER A 519 -15.40 6.84 13.57
C SER A 519 -14.74 7.61 14.72
N GLU A 520 -15.51 8.41 15.47
CA GLU A 520 -15.00 9.21 16.60
C GLU A 520 -14.61 8.37 17.82
N PHE A 521 -15.54 7.60 18.36
CA PHE A 521 -15.30 6.82 19.56
C PHE A 521 -16.21 5.62 19.57
N SER A 522 -15.62 4.43 19.45
CA SER A 522 -16.32 3.18 19.13
C SER A 522 -17.17 3.25 17.86
N PHE A 523 -17.21 2.15 17.10
CA PHE A 523 -18.11 2.00 15.96
C PHE A 523 -19.54 1.71 16.46
N THR A 524 -20.13 2.69 17.18
CA THR A 524 -21.55 2.63 17.49
C THR A 524 -22.28 2.75 16.16
N ILE A 525 -22.90 1.65 15.76
CA ILE A 525 -23.58 1.42 14.50
C ILE A 525 -24.90 2.24 14.43
N THR A 526 -24.92 3.47 14.94
CA THR A 526 -26.12 4.31 15.00
C THR A 526 -26.48 4.98 13.68
N VAL A 527 -25.65 4.89 12.63
CA VAL A 527 -25.90 5.60 11.37
C VAL A 527 -26.29 4.61 10.27
N GLU A 528 -27.59 4.60 9.94
CA GLU A 528 -28.20 3.73 8.92
C GLU A 528 -27.52 3.90 7.54
N ASN A 529 -27.04 5.10 7.19
CA ASN A 529 -26.48 5.40 5.87
C ASN A 529 -25.19 4.63 5.54
N VAL A 530 -24.20 4.62 6.45
CA VAL A 530 -22.94 3.86 6.25
C VAL A 530 -23.24 2.36 6.15
N LYS A 531 -24.20 1.88 6.94
CA LYS A 531 -24.57 0.46 6.96
C LYS A 531 -25.30 0.06 5.69
N ALA A 532 -26.21 0.91 5.20
CA ALA A 532 -26.90 0.72 3.93
C ALA A 532 -25.89 0.73 2.76
N MET A 533 -24.93 1.65 2.75
CA MET A 533 -23.89 1.68 1.72
C MET A 533 -23.05 0.40 1.70
N LEU A 534 -22.59 -0.06 2.86
CA LEU A 534 -21.81 -1.30 2.94
C LEU A 534 -22.64 -2.51 2.54
N GLN A 535 -23.90 -2.61 3.01
CA GLN A 535 -24.80 -3.73 2.70
C GLN A 535 -25.18 -3.80 1.22
N ASN A 536 -25.36 -2.65 0.58
CA ASN A 536 -25.85 -2.55 -0.80
C ASN A 536 -24.71 -2.46 -1.84
N SER A 537 -23.46 -2.45 -1.41
CA SER A 537 -22.29 -2.47 -2.30
C SER A 537 -21.88 -3.89 -2.70
N ASP A 538 -21.41 -4.06 -3.93
CA ASP A 538 -20.89 -5.33 -4.43
C ASP A 538 -19.62 -5.76 -3.69
N PHE A 539 -18.92 -4.80 -3.05
CA PHE A 539 -17.78 -5.08 -2.18
C PHE A 539 -18.08 -6.15 -1.15
N THR A 540 -19.24 -6.07 -0.47
CA THR A 540 -19.58 -7.01 0.61
C THR A 540 -19.77 -8.42 0.05
N GLU A 541 -20.33 -8.55 -1.15
CA GLU A 541 -20.46 -9.83 -1.83
C GLU A 541 -19.09 -10.39 -2.22
N TYR A 542 -18.27 -9.62 -2.93
CA TYR A 542 -16.92 -10.04 -3.35
C TYR A 542 -16.01 -10.37 -2.17
N TRP A 543 -16.11 -9.62 -1.08
CA TRP A 543 -15.34 -9.86 0.13
C TRP A 543 -15.75 -11.16 0.81
N LYS A 544 -17.05 -11.49 0.89
CA LYS A 544 -17.53 -12.77 1.43
C LYS A 544 -17.10 -13.95 0.58
N GLU A 545 -17.04 -13.79 -0.74
CA GLU A 545 -16.53 -14.83 -1.64
C GLU A 545 -15.03 -15.04 -1.49
N ASN A 546 -14.26 -13.96 -1.29
CA ASN A 546 -12.80 -14.02 -1.24
C ASN A 546 -12.20 -13.09 -0.18
N THR A 547 -12.32 -13.50 1.08
CA THR A 547 -11.83 -12.77 2.26
C THR A 547 -10.30 -12.57 2.31
N GLY A 548 -9.55 -13.27 1.46
CA GLY A 548 -8.11 -13.07 1.29
C GLY A 548 -7.74 -11.86 0.44
N ASN A 549 -8.61 -11.47 -0.50
CA ASN A 549 -8.35 -10.42 -1.49
C ASN A 549 -8.95 -9.06 -1.13
N TYR A 550 -9.79 -9.01 -0.08
CA TYR A 550 -10.44 -7.79 0.37
C TYR A 550 -10.29 -7.61 1.89
N LYS A 551 -10.30 -6.36 2.36
CA LYS A 551 -10.20 -6.02 3.79
C LYS A 551 -11.17 -4.93 4.19
N LEU A 552 -11.83 -5.14 5.33
CA LEU A 552 -12.60 -4.10 6.03
C LEU A 552 -11.79 -3.61 7.24
N MET A 553 -11.43 -2.33 7.26
CA MET A 553 -10.72 -1.70 8.37
C MET A 553 -11.63 -0.71 9.09
N LEU A 554 -11.75 -0.87 10.39
CA LEU A 554 -12.60 -0.06 11.26
C LEU A 554 -11.70 0.67 12.23
N LEU A 555 -11.57 1.97 12.03
CA LEU A 555 -10.64 2.82 12.74
C LEU A 555 -11.39 3.82 13.62
N THR A 556 -11.18 3.76 14.93
CA THR A 556 -11.68 4.79 15.85
C THR A 556 -10.65 5.92 15.96
N TYR A 557 -11.09 7.17 16.04
CA TYR A 557 -10.28 8.39 16.19
C TYR A 557 -10.65 9.15 17.48
N PRO A 558 -10.18 8.67 18.65
CA PRO A 558 -10.58 9.19 19.95
C PRO A 558 -10.22 10.64 20.23
N GLU A 559 -9.14 11.17 19.63
CA GLU A 559 -8.56 12.48 19.99
C GLU A 559 -9.48 13.68 19.73
N LYS A 560 -10.58 13.48 18.98
CA LYS A 560 -11.63 14.48 18.84
C LYS A 560 -12.30 14.79 20.18
N ASN A 561 -12.41 13.79 21.06
CA ASN A 561 -12.89 13.95 22.42
C ASN A 561 -11.78 14.51 23.31
N LEU A 562 -12.07 15.61 24.01
CA LEU A 562 -11.12 16.27 24.93
C LEU A 562 -10.58 15.34 26.02
N ASN A 563 -11.35 14.33 26.43
CA ASN A 563 -10.92 13.34 27.42
C ASN A 563 -9.81 12.41 26.92
N TRP A 564 -9.60 12.34 25.61
CA TRP A 564 -8.62 11.47 24.96
C TRP A 564 -7.56 12.26 24.22
N GLN A 565 -7.25 13.45 24.75
CA GLN A 565 -6.09 14.24 24.34
C GLN A 565 -4.93 14.00 25.29
N PHE A 566 -3.74 13.80 24.73
CA PHE A 566 -2.59 13.33 25.47
C PHE A 566 -1.41 14.28 25.36
N GLY A 567 -0.78 14.57 26.51
CA GLY A 567 0.51 15.24 26.59
C GLY A 567 1.57 14.34 27.19
N LYS A 568 2.80 14.87 27.29
CA LYS A 568 3.98 14.15 27.79
C LYS A 568 3.80 13.46 29.16
N GLY A 569 2.89 13.95 30.01
CA GLY A 569 2.60 13.39 31.33
C GLY A 569 1.57 12.24 31.39
N ASP A 570 0.93 11.86 30.26
CA ASP A 570 -0.28 11.02 30.28
C ASP A 570 -0.08 9.52 30.03
N SER A 571 1.09 8.99 30.35
CA SER A 571 1.43 7.59 30.07
C SER A 571 0.45 6.57 30.68
N ASN A 572 -0.22 6.91 31.79
CA ASN A 572 -1.23 6.04 32.41
C ASN A 572 -2.61 6.15 31.73
N ALA A 573 -2.98 7.33 31.24
CA ALA A 573 -4.26 7.55 30.57
C ALA A 573 -4.31 6.85 29.21
N ILE A 574 -3.21 6.88 28.45
CA ILE A 574 -3.14 6.21 27.15
C ILE A 574 -3.22 4.67 27.27
N LYS A 575 -2.64 4.10 28.33
CA LYS A 575 -2.80 2.66 28.64
C LYS A 575 -4.25 2.30 28.99
N LYS A 576 -4.95 3.21 29.68
CA LYS A 576 -6.38 3.04 30.01
C LYS A 576 -7.24 3.06 28.74
N LEU A 577 -6.95 3.95 27.79
CA LEU A 577 -7.62 3.98 26.49
C LEU A 577 -7.49 2.62 25.78
N GLU A 578 -6.27 2.07 25.70
CA GLU A 578 -6.04 0.78 25.03
C GLU A 578 -6.90 -0.35 25.61
N LYS A 579 -7.02 -0.41 26.94
CA LYS A 579 -7.86 -1.42 27.61
C LYS A 579 -9.34 -1.22 27.28
N GLN A 580 -9.84 0.01 27.34
CA GLN A 580 -11.24 0.32 27.04
C GLN A 580 -11.58 0.03 25.57
N GLU A 581 -10.68 0.36 24.65
CA GLU A 581 -10.86 0.07 23.22
C GLU A 581 -10.88 -1.44 22.95
N LYS A 582 -10.03 -2.24 23.61
CA LYS A 582 -10.05 -3.71 23.46
C LYS A 582 -11.40 -4.33 23.86
N GLU A 583 -11.98 -3.85 24.96
CA GLU A 583 -13.29 -4.31 25.42
C GLU A 583 -14.38 -3.95 24.40
N LYS A 584 -14.39 -2.70 23.89
CA LYS A 584 -15.39 -2.19 22.93
C LYS A 584 -15.31 -2.84 21.55
N ARG A 585 -14.10 -3.10 21.03
CA ARG A 585 -13.89 -3.74 19.71
C ARG A 585 -14.59 -5.09 19.57
N THR A 586 -14.67 -5.86 20.67
CA THR A 586 -15.33 -7.17 20.64
C THR A 586 -16.85 -7.02 20.43
N GLU A 587 -17.45 -5.99 20.99
CA GLU A 587 -18.87 -5.66 20.80
C GLU A 587 -19.12 -5.14 19.38
N GLU A 588 -18.22 -4.31 18.85
CA GLU A 588 -18.29 -3.78 17.49
C GLU A 588 -18.21 -4.88 16.43
N LEU A 589 -17.25 -5.80 16.57
CA LEU A 589 -17.12 -6.94 15.67
C LEU A 589 -18.41 -7.76 15.63
N LYS A 590 -19.04 -8.01 16.79
CA LYS A 590 -20.33 -8.69 16.85
C LYS A 590 -21.42 -7.92 16.12
N MET A 591 -21.55 -6.61 16.36
CA MET A 591 -22.56 -5.80 15.67
C MET A 591 -22.37 -5.79 14.15
N ILE A 592 -21.13 -5.70 13.67
CA ILE A 592 -20.82 -5.69 12.24
C ILE A 592 -21.08 -7.04 11.60
N CYS A 593 -20.72 -8.14 12.27
CA CYS A 593 -21.08 -9.47 11.80
C CYS A 593 -22.60 -9.59 11.59
N ASN A 594 -23.40 -8.99 12.48
CA ASN A 594 -24.86 -9.02 12.38
C ASN A 594 -25.36 -8.13 11.23
N VAL A 595 -24.83 -6.91 11.08
CA VAL A 595 -25.15 -6.02 9.96
C VAL A 595 -24.83 -6.67 8.62
N LEU A 596 -23.70 -7.36 8.52
CA LEU A 596 -23.26 -8.03 7.31
C LEU A 596 -23.87 -9.43 7.15
N LYS A 597 -24.84 -9.82 8.00
CA LYS A 597 -25.53 -11.12 7.97
C LYS A 597 -24.56 -12.32 7.93
N MET A 598 -23.47 -12.24 8.68
CA MET A 598 -22.48 -13.32 8.79
C MET A 598 -22.93 -14.45 9.72
N GLU A 599 -24.03 -14.25 10.47
CA GLU A 599 -24.61 -15.29 11.32
C GLU A 599 -25.12 -16.49 10.50
N ASP A 600 -25.46 -16.27 9.23
CA ASP A 600 -25.93 -17.30 8.29
C ASP A 600 -24.79 -18.09 7.63
N GLU A 601 -23.52 -17.69 7.86
CA GLU A 601 -22.34 -18.35 7.29
C GLU A 601 -21.90 -19.57 8.12
N THR A 602 -21.29 -20.56 7.45
CA THR A 602 -20.62 -21.67 8.14
C THR A 602 -19.51 -21.16 9.06
N ASP A 603 -19.31 -21.78 10.23
CA ASP A 603 -18.31 -21.37 11.23
C ASP A 603 -16.88 -21.14 10.67
N SER A 604 -16.46 -21.90 9.66
CA SER A 604 -15.16 -21.73 9.00
C SER A 604 -15.07 -20.45 8.17
N LYS A 605 -16.12 -20.14 7.38
CA LYS A 605 -16.23 -18.89 6.60
C LYS A 605 -16.35 -17.70 7.52
N LYS A 606 -17.21 -17.77 8.54
CA LYS A 606 -17.36 -16.72 9.54
C LYS A 606 -16.03 -16.35 10.21
N LYS A 607 -15.23 -17.34 10.63
CA LYS A 607 -13.88 -17.10 11.18
C LYS A 607 -12.92 -16.44 10.19
N ALA A 608 -12.98 -16.82 8.91
CA ALA A 608 -12.15 -16.21 7.88
C ALA A 608 -12.57 -14.75 7.61
N SER A 609 -13.87 -14.48 7.54
CA SER A 609 -14.46 -13.14 7.41
C SER A 609 -14.09 -12.28 8.61
N GLU A 610 -14.29 -12.75 9.84
CA GLU A 610 -13.88 -12.06 11.07
C GLU A 610 -12.38 -11.74 11.10
N ALA A 611 -11.53 -12.70 10.69
CA ALA A 611 -10.08 -12.48 10.60
C ALA A 611 -9.66 -11.48 9.52
N SER A 612 -10.53 -11.19 8.56
CA SER A 612 -10.31 -10.18 7.52
C SER A 612 -10.78 -8.78 7.93
N ILE A 613 -11.53 -8.65 9.03
CA ILE A 613 -11.90 -7.37 9.63
C ILE A 613 -10.79 -6.90 10.56
N ILE A 614 -10.32 -5.68 10.36
CA ILE A 614 -9.27 -5.08 11.19
C ILE A 614 -9.89 -3.97 12.03
N THR A 615 -9.96 -4.16 13.33
CA THR A 615 -10.40 -3.13 14.27
C THR A 615 -9.21 -2.50 14.97
N SER A 616 -9.04 -1.18 14.82
CA SER A 616 -8.02 -0.42 15.55
C SER A 616 -8.52 0.95 15.98
N TYR A 617 -7.81 1.58 16.92
CA TYR A 617 -7.89 3.02 17.13
C TYR A 617 -6.63 3.66 16.56
N ILE A 618 -6.73 4.94 16.21
CA ILE A 618 -5.63 5.75 15.72
C ILE A 618 -5.58 7.09 16.46
N LEU A 619 -4.36 7.53 16.80
CA LEU A 619 -4.08 8.83 17.42
C LEU A 619 -3.12 9.64 16.52
N PRO A 620 -3.59 10.11 15.35
CA PRO A 620 -2.76 10.80 14.37
C PRO A 620 -2.18 12.13 14.87
N VAL A 621 -2.89 12.88 15.71
CA VAL A 621 -2.41 14.17 16.24
C VAL A 621 -1.29 13.93 17.26
N LEU A 622 -1.51 13.02 18.21
CA LEU A 622 -0.47 12.58 19.15
C LEU A 622 0.76 12.03 18.42
N HIS A 623 0.56 11.15 17.45
CA HIS A 623 1.68 10.54 16.74
C HIS A 623 2.53 11.60 16.02
N THR A 624 1.87 12.45 15.22
CA THR A 624 2.56 13.47 14.44
C THR A 624 3.20 14.52 15.35
N SER A 625 2.56 14.90 16.46
CA SER A 625 3.11 15.87 17.43
C SER A 625 4.33 15.37 18.18
N ILE A 626 4.40 14.08 18.51
CA ILE A 626 5.62 13.44 19.04
C ILE A 626 6.73 13.51 17.98
N LEU A 627 6.44 13.14 16.74
CA LEU A 627 7.45 13.14 15.67
C LEU A 627 7.81 14.55 15.17
N ALA A 628 7.03 15.58 15.50
CA ALA A 628 7.34 16.99 15.27
C ALA A 628 8.30 17.59 16.31
N GLN A 629 8.65 16.87 17.38
CA GLN A 629 9.55 17.39 18.41
C GLN A 629 10.93 17.69 17.83
N SER A 630 11.50 18.82 18.25
CA SER A 630 12.82 19.26 17.79
C SER A 630 13.92 18.40 18.40
N THR A 631 14.89 18.00 17.59
CA THR A 631 16.11 17.30 18.02
C THR A 631 17.31 17.85 17.29
N GLU A 632 18.50 17.60 17.84
CA GLU A 632 19.72 17.77 17.06
C GLU A 632 19.68 16.88 15.82
N GLN A 633 20.26 17.38 14.72
CA GLN A 633 20.36 16.66 13.45
C GLN A 633 21.09 15.32 13.65
N GLY A 634 20.52 14.24 13.13
CA GLY A 634 21.07 12.88 13.26
C GLY A 634 20.77 12.22 14.61
N LYS A 635 19.98 12.86 15.48
CA LYS A 635 19.51 12.31 16.77
C LYS A 635 17.99 12.15 16.83
N GLU A 636 17.32 12.12 15.69
CA GLU A 636 15.87 11.97 15.56
C GLU A 636 15.36 10.68 16.24
N TYR A 637 16.17 9.62 16.22
CA TYR A 637 15.86 8.35 16.89
C TYR A 637 15.62 8.49 18.41
N ARG A 638 16.16 9.54 19.06
CA ARG A 638 15.94 9.78 20.50
C ARG A 638 14.49 10.08 20.81
N VAL A 639 13.75 10.74 19.90
CA VAL A 639 12.32 10.97 20.08
C VAL A 639 11.58 9.64 20.18
N PHE A 640 11.93 8.66 19.33
CA PHE A 640 11.35 7.33 19.38
C PHE A 640 11.70 6.60 20.68
N GLN A 641 12.95 6.69 21.14
CA GLN A 641 13.40 6.06 22.39
C GLN A 641 12.70 6.66 23.62
N GLU A 642 12.65 7.98 23.71
CA GLU A 642 12.05 8.68 24.86
C GLU A 642 10.53 8.53 24.92
N ASN A 643 9.87 8.30 23.78
CA ASN A 643 8.40 8.27 23.66
C ASN A 643 7.88 6.93 23.13
N GLU A 644 8.66 5.85 23.23
CA GLU A 644 8.32 4.52 22.70
C GLU A 644 6.93 4.05 23.17
N ALA A 645 6.64 4.23 24.46
CA ALA A 645 5.36 3.86 25.05
C ALA A 645 4.20 4.59 24.36
N PHE A 646 4.29 5.91 24.16
CA PHE A 646 3.23 6.67 23.48
C PHE A 646 3.09 6.24 22.02
N LEU A 647 4.20 6.17 21.28
CA LEU A 647 4.19 5.80 19.86
C LEU A 647 3.59 4.40 19.64
N LYS A 648 3.88 3.45 20.53
CA LYS A 648 3.28 2.11 20.52
C LYS A 648 1.75 2.16 20.63
N TYR A 649 1.21 3.05 21.44
CA TYR A 649 -0.24 3.17 21.63
C TYR A 649 -0.94 4.01 20.57
N THR A 650 -0.25 4.82 19.77
CA THR A 650 -0.92 5.65 18.74
C THR A 650 -1.64 4.86 17.64
N GLY A 651 -1.31 3.59 17.42
CA GLY A 651 -1.91 2.76 16.37
C GLY A 651 -1.46 3.08 14.93
N ILE A 652 -0.78 4.21 14.69
CA ILE A 652 -0.40 4.69 13.34
C ILE A 652 0.63 3.78 12.67
N ASN A 653 1.71 3.41 13.37
CA ASN A 653 2.72 2.49 12.80
C ASN A 653 2.11 1.11 12.46
N ASN A 654 1.15 0.65 13.28
CA ASN A 654 0.44 -0.59 13.01
C ASN A 654 -0.45 -0.46 11.77
N LEU A 655 -1.18 0.65 11.62
CA LEU A 655 -1.99 0.93 10.43
C LEU A 655 -1.14 0.92 9.15
N ILE A 656 -0.01 1.64 9.15
CA ILE A 656 0.92 1.69 8.02
C ILE A 656 1.39 0.29 7.66
N THR A 657 1.79 -0.49 8.67
CA THR A 657 2.24 -1.88 8.47
C THR A 657 1.13 -2.74 7.90
N VAL A 658 -0.08 -2.68 8.45
CA VAL A 658 -1.24 -3.47 7.99
C VAL A 658 -1.60 -3.17 6.54
N ILE A 659 -1.67 -1.88 6.16
CA ILE A 659 -1.96 -1.45 4.78
C ILE A 659 -0.91 -2.01 3.83
N ASP A 660 0.36 -1.89 4.19
CA ASP A 660 1.47 -2.34 3.37
C ASP A 660 1.54 -3.86 3.23
N GLN A 661 1.28 -4.60 4.31
CA GLN A 661 1.21 -6.05 4.29
C GLN A 661 0.06 -6.59 3.44
N PHE A 662 -1.08 -5.91 3.49
CA PHE A 662 -2.22 -6.27 2.65
C PHE A 662 -1.88 -6.12 1.16
N VAL A 663 -1.30 -4.98 0.77
CA VAL A 663 -0.89 -4.72 -0.63
C VAL A 663 0.11 -5.76 -1.11
N SER A 664 1.14 -6.02 -0.31
CA SER A 664 2.11 -7.08 -0.61
C SER A 664 1.45 -8.44 -0.78
N SER A 665 0.52 -8.80 0.11
CA SER A 665 -0.16 -10.11 0.04
C SER A 665 -0.96 -10.31 -1.25
N LYS A 666 -1.58 -9.24 -1.78
CA LYS A 666 -2.27 -9.29 -3.08
C LYS A 666 -1.28 -9.44 -4.22
N GLN A 667 -0.20 -8.66 -4.19
CA GLN A 667 0.86 -8.71 -5.20
C GLN A 667 1.66 -10.02 -5.15
N LYS A 668 1.65 -10.74 -4.02
CA LYS A 668 2.40 -11.98 -3.81
C LYS A 668 2.13 -13.03 -4.88
N THR A 669 0.89 -13.20 -5.34
CA THR A 669 0.58 -14.18 -6.39
C THR A 669 1.27 -13.85 -7.71
N THR A 670 1.28 -12.57 -8.09
CA THR A 670 2.00 -12.07 -9.27
C THR A 670 3.51 -12.16 -9.08
N THR A 671 4.04 -11.74 -7.93
CA THR A 671 5.46 -11.84 -7.57
C THR A 671 5.95 -13.29 -7.53
N GLU A 672 5.13 -14.24 -7.05
CA GLU A 672 5.43 -15.67 -7.05
C GLU A 672 5.37 -16.28 -8.45
N LYS A 673 4.45 -15.86 -9.31
CA LYS A 673 4.44 -16.25 -10.74
C LYS A 673 5.74 -15.83 -11.43
N ILE A 674 6.16 -14.58 -11.25
CA ILE A 674 7.44 -14.06 -11.79
C ILE A 674 8.59 -14.90 -11.23
N ARG A 675 8.60 -15.14 -9.91
CA ARG A 675 9.63 -15.95 -9.28
C ARG A 675 9.68 -17.39 -9.82
N ASN A 676 8.53 -18.01 -10.07
CA ASN A 676 8.43 -19.38 -10.58
C ASN A 676 8.83 -19.49 -12.05
N GLN A 677 8.36 -18.57 -12.89
CA GLN A 677 8.80 -18.46 -14.29
C GLN A 677 10.31 -18.22 -14.37
N PHE A 678 10.85 -17.40 -13.47
CA PHE A 678 12.28 -17.12 -13.45
C PHE A 678 13.10 -18.26 -12.84
N LEU A 679 12.56 -18.99 -11.86
CA LEU A 679 13.14 -20.25 -11.38
C LEU A 679 13.27 -21.24 -12.52
N HIS A 680 12.25 -21.34 -13.38
CA HIS A 680 12.28 -22.18 -14.59
C HIS A 680 13.34 -21.72 -15.59
N PHE A 681 13.35 -20.42 -15.93
CA PHE A 681 14.37 -19.84 -16.81
C PHE A 681 15.80 -20.05 -16.27
N CYS A 682 15.99 -19.88 -14.96
CA CYS A 682 17.26 -20.19 -14.31
C CYS A 682 17.59 -21.68 -14.41
N GLN A 683 16.60 -22.57 -14.18
CA GLN A 683 16.72 -24.04 -14.22
C GLN A 683 17.17 -24.54 -15.60
N GLU A 684 16.63 -23.98 -16.68
CA GLU A 684 17.01 -24.30 -18.07
C GLU A 684 18.42 -23.82 -18.43
N MET A 685 18.89 -22.73 -17.81
CA MET A 685 20.21 -22.15 -18.03
C MET A 685 21.35 -22.81 -17.22
N PHE A 686 21.09 -23.82 -16.37
CA PHE A 686 22.13 -24.48 -15.53
C PHE A 686 23.13 -25.33 -16.32
N GLU A 687 22.87 -25.65 -17.58
CA GLU A 687 23.78 -26.44 -18.43
C GLU A 687 24.97 -25.63 -18.97
N ASN A 688 25.10 -24.34 -18.61
CA ASN A 688 25.97 -23.35 -19.24
C ASN A 688 27.04 -22.71 -18.29
N PRO A 689 28.03 -21.95 -18.81
CA PRO A 689 29.32 -21.63 -18.15
C PRO A 689 29.24 -20.94 -16.76
N ASP A 690 30.32 -21.07 -15.98
CA ASP A 690 30.40 -20.67 -14.56
C ASP A 690 29.98 -19.22 -14.25
N ILE A 691 30.14 -18.30 -15.21
CA ILE A 691 29.73 -16.89 -15.09
C ILE A 691 28.19 -16.78 -14.98
N ILE A 692 27.45 -17.53 -15.81
CA ILE A 692 25.98 -17.53 -15.83
C ILE A 692 25.46 -18.20 -14.57
N ARG A 693 26.13 -19.28 -14.13
CA ARG A 693 25.82 -19.96 -12.88
C ARG A 693 25.96 -19.05 -11.66
N GLU A 694 26.99 -18.21 -11.58
CA GLU A 694 27.14 -17.25 -10.48
C GLU A 694 26.15 -16.07 -10.59
N ALA A 695 25.82 -15.62 -11.81
CA ALA A 695 24.78 -14.63 -12.05
C ALA A 695 23.39 -15.14 -11.59
N ALA A 696 22.97 -16.31 -12.05
CA ALA A 696 21.71 -16.97 -11.68
C ALA A 696 21.65 -17.26 -10.17
N ARG A 697 22.74 -17.76 -9.57
CA ARG A 697 22.83 -17.93 -8.10
C ARG A 697 22.67 -16.61 -7.36
N THR A 698 23.20 -15.52 -7.89
CA THR A 698 23.08 -14.20 -7.26
C THR A 698 21.64 -13.70 -7.34
N VAL A 699 20.98 -13.82 -8.48
CA VAL A 699 19.56 -13.48 -8.66
C VAL A 699 18.67 -14.34 -7.77
N LEU A 700 18.84 -15.66 -7.77
CA LEU A 700 18.09 -16.57 -6.90
C LEU A 700 18.33 -16.29 -5.42
N ARG A 701 19.54 -15.92 -5.01
CA ARG A 701 19.81 -15.49 -3.63
C ARG A 701 19.05 -14.22 -3.27
N VAL A 702 18.90 -13.26 -4.18
CA VAL A 702 18.12 -12.04 -3.96
C VAL A 702 16.62 -12.36 -3.84
N LEU A 703 16.07 -13.12 -4.79
CA LEU A 703 14.65 -13.51 -4.80
C LEU A 703 14.25 -14.39 -3.61
N ASN A 704 15.15 -15.29 -3.16
CA ASN A 704 14.86 -16.22 -2.07
C ASN A 704 15.00 -15.59 -0.68
N LYS A 705 15.54 -14.37 -0.56
CA LYS A 705 15.62 -13.67 0.74
C LYS A 705 14.23 -13.15 1.13
N ARG A 706 13.66 -13.79 2.18
CA ARG A 706 12.42 -13.36 2.81
C ARG A 706 12.55 -11.97 3.44
N GLU A 707 11.44 -11.28 3.54
CA GLU A 707 11.17 -10.07 4.34
C GLU A 707 11.85 -9.99 5.72
N MET A 708 12.03 -8.78 6.24
CA MET A 708 12.13 -8.56 7.69
C MET A 708 10.71 -8.34 8.22
N LYS A 709 9.99 -9.44 8.51
CA LYS A 709 8.80 -9.39 9.36
C LYS A 709 9.10 -10.03 10.70
N SER A 710 8.61 -9.36 11.73
CA SER A 710 8.62 -9.73 13.15
C SER A 710 8.61 -11.25 13.40
N THR A 711 9.78 -11.76 13.80
CA THR A 711 10.06 -12.65 14.95
C THR A 711 9.01 -13.62 15.53
N LEU A 712 7.99 -14.09 14.80
CA LEU A 712 7.14 -15.20 15.25
C LEU A 712 6.81 -16.23 14.15
N GLU A 713 6.68 -15.81 12.90
CA GLU A 713 6.24 -16.72 11.82
C GLU A 713 7.25 -17.81 11.41
N PRO A 714 8.59 -17.58 11.40
CA PRO A 714 9.55 -18.65 11.11
C PRO A 714 9.63 -19.69 12.22
N THR A 715 9.46 -19.26 13.48
CA THR A 715 9.48 -20.14 14.66
C THR A 715 8.21 -20.99 14.71
N ILE A 716 7.05 -20.40 14.40
CA ILE A 716 5.78 -21.11 14.27
C ILE A 716 5.83 -22.09 13.10
N ASN A 717 6.30 -21.66 11.93
CA ASN A 717 6.38 -22.54 10.76
C ASN A 717 7.41 -23.65 10.92
N ARG A 718 8.56 -23.40 11.55
CA ARG A 718 9.57 -24.43 11.83
C ARG A 718 9.09 -25.43 12.88
N ASN A 719 8.43 -24.96 13.95
CA ASN A 719 7.82 -25.85 14.95
C ASN A 719 6.66 -26.65 14.34
N ASN A 720 5.84 -26.04 13.47
CA ASN A 720 4.75 -26.71 12.78
C ASN A 720 5.28 -27.70 11.73
N GLU A 721 6.36 -27.40 11.00
CA GLU A 721 7.01 -28.33 10.09
C GLU A 721 7.61 -29.53 10.84
N GLU A 722 8.32 -29.31 11.96
CA GLU A 722 8.84 -30.40 12.79
C GLU A 722 7.71 -31.24 13.41
N LEU A 723 6.62 -30.60 13.86
CA LEU A 723 5.43 -31.28 14.35
C LEU A 723 4.76 -32.09 13.23
N LEU A 724 4.56 -31.53 12.04
CA LEU A 724 3.96 -32.21 10.89
C LEU A 724 4.83 -33.37 10.39
N ILE A 725 6.16 -33.21 10.35
CA ILE A 725 7.10 -34.28 10.00
C ILE A 725 7.02 -35.41 11.03
N ASN A 726 6.99 -35.08 12.33
CA ASN A 726 6.84 -36.09 13.38
C ASN A 726 5.47 -36.77 13.33
N PHE A 727 4.40 -36.02 13.10
CA PHE A 727 3.03 -36.53 13.00
C PHE A 727 2.88 -37.46 11.79
N LYS A 728 3.41 -37.06 10.63
CA LYS A 728 3.43 -37.89 9.42
C LYS A 728 4.21 -39.18 9.66
N ARG A 729 5.39 -39.09 10.27
CA ARG A 729 6.19 -40.28 10.64
C ARG A 729 5.44 -41.21 11.59
N GLN A 730 4.72 -40.69 12.58
CA GLN A 730 3.91 -41.49 13.50
C GLN A 730 2.71 -42.14 12.81
N ILE A 731 2.02 -41.42 11.92
CA ILE A 731 0.93 -41.97 11.11
C ILE A 731 1.45 -43.09 10.21
N ASP A 732 2.57 -42.88 9.52
CA ASP A 732 3.18 -43.89 8.64
C ASP A 732 3.60 -45.14 9.44
N GLN A 733 4.13 -44.97 10.66
CA GLN A 733 4.44 -46.08 11.56
C GLN A 733 3.18 -46.84 12.02
N LEU A 734 2.13 -46.13 12.45
CA LEU A 734 0.86 -46.72 12.85
C LEU A 734 0.17 -47.45 11.69
N LEU A 735 0.17 -46.86 10.49
CA LEU A 735 -0.37 -47.51 9.29
C LEU A 735 0.42 -48.78 8.95
N THR A 736 1.76 -48.71 9.01
CA THR A 736 2.62 -49.87 8.77
C THR A 736 2.35 -50.97 9.80
N GLU A 737 2.18 -50.61 11.08
CA GLU A 737 1.86 -51.55 12.15
C GLU A 737 0.47 -52.18 11.95
N VAL A 738 -0.56 -51.39 11.63
CA VAL A 738 -1.92 -51.88 11.37
C VAL A 738 -1.96 -52.79 10.14
N VAL A 739 -1.25 -52.44 9.07
CA VAL A 739 -1.14 -53.27 7.87
C VAL A 739 -0.45 -54.59 8.21
N ASN A 740 0.69 -54.55 8.90
CA ASN A 740 1.49 -55.74 9.21
C ASN A 740 0.87 -56.63 10.29
N THR A 741 0.01 -56.10 11.17
CA THR A 741 -0.62 -56.88 12.25
C THR A 741 -2.05 -57.27 11.92
N LYS A 742 -2.93 -56.31 11.67
CA LYS A 742 -4.37 -56.56 11.51
C LYS A 742 -4.71 -56.97 10.08
N VAL A 743 -4.21 -56.24 9.08
CA VAL A 743 -4.56 -56.53 7.68
C VAL A 743 -3.92 -57.84 7.22
N ASP A 744 -2.64 -58.06 7.52
CA ASP A 744 -1.95 -59.32 7.17
C ASP A 744 -2.57 -60.54 7.87
N ALA A 745 -3.00 -60.41 9.14
CA ALA A 745 -3.72 -61.48 9.83
C ALA A 745 -5.07 -61.80 9.17
N VAL A 746 -5.86 -60.78 8.85
CA VAL A 746 -7.15 -60.96 8.16
C VAL A 746 -6.95 -61.54 6.75
N LEU A 747 -5.93 -61.09 6.01
CA LEU A 747 -5.60 -61.63 4.69
C LEU A 747 -5.18 -63.10 4.79
N LYS A 748 -4.32 -63.46 5.75
CA LYS A 748 -3.93 -64.86 5.99
C LYS A 748 -5.12 -65.73 6.35
N GLU A 749 -5.99 -65.27 7.26
CA GLU A 749 -7.20 -65.99 7.63
C GLU A 749 -8.16 -66.16 6.43
N THR A 750 -8.34 -65.09 5.64
CA THR A 750 -9.17 -65.11 4.43
C THR A 750 -8.60 -66.06 3.38
N VAL A 751 -7.28 -66.08 3.18
CA VAL A 751 -6.60 -67.00 2.26
C VAL A 751 -6.75 -68.44 2.72
N GLU A 752 -6.58 -68.74 4.03
CA GLU A 752 -6.78 -70.09 4.55
C GLU A 752 -8.25 -70.53 4.46
N GLN A 753 -9.20 -69.63 4.72
CA GLN A 753 -10.62 -69.90 4.53
C GLN A 753 -10.96 -70.12 3.06
N ALA A 754 -10.39 -69.34 2.14
CA ALA A 754 -10.55 -69.51 0.70
C ALA A 754 -9.93 -70.82 0.22
N LYS A 755 -8.75 -71.21 0.73
CA LYS A 755 -8.12 -72.51 0.46
C LYS A 755 -9.02 -73.66 0.94
N LYS A 756 -9.54 -73.61 2.18
CA LYS A 756 -10.50 -74.60 2.72
C LYS A 756 -11.78 -74.68 1.89
N ASN A 757 -12.31 -73.53 1.47
CA ASN A 757 -13.50 -73.47 0.62
C ASN A 757 -13.22 -74.04 -0.77
N TRP A 758 -12.03 -73.80 -1.32
CA TRP A 758 -11.59 -74.38 -2.59
C TRP A 758 -11.42 -75.90 -2.48
N THR A 759 -10.69 -76.43 -1.49
CA THR A 759 -10.55 -77.89 -1.33
C THR A 759 -11.89 -78.58 -1.13
N SER A 760 -12.80 -77.98 -0.34
CA SER A 760 -14.14 -78.54 -0.09
C SER A 760 -15.07 -78.51 -1.30
N ASN A 761 -14.85 -77.61 -2.27
CA ASN A 761 -15.77 -77.40 -3.40
C ASN A 761 -15.16 -77.63 -4.79
N LYS A 762 -13.85 -77.87 -4.91
CA LYS A 762 -13.15 -78.10 -6.20
C LYS A 762 -13.78 -79.25 -6.98
N SER A 763 -14.21 -80.32 -6.30
CA SER A 763 -14.89 -81.47 -6.92
C SER A 763 -16.30 -81.16 -7.44
N LYS A 764 -16.89 -80.02 -7.03
CA LYS A 764 -18.22 -79.56 -7.47
C LYS A 764 -18.15 -78.58 -8.66
N ILE A 765 -16.97 -78.07 -9.01
CA ILE A 765 -16.77 -77.12 -10.11
C ILE A 765 -16.71 -77.90 -11.42
N LYS A 766 -17.77 -77.82 -12.24
CA LYS A 766 -17.88 -78.54 -13.51
C LYS A 766 -17.40 -77.77 -14.75
N TYR A 767 -17.16 -76.47 -14.64
CA TYR A 767 -16.69 -75.63 -15.75
C TYR A 767 -15.78 -74.50 -15.25
N PHE A 768 -14.71 -74.21 -16.00
CA PHE A 768 -13.76 -73.12 -15.72
C PHE A 768 -14.10 -71.90 -16.58
N GLY A 769 -14.58 -70.82 -15.96
CA GLY A 769 -14.67 -69.50 -16.59
C GLY A 769 -13.45 -68.66 -16.25
N VAL A 770 -12.88 -67.94 -17.23
CA VAL A 770 -11.75 -67.02 -16.99
C VAL A 770 -12.27 -65.77 -16.28
N PHE A 771 -11.86 -65.58 -15.03
CA PHE A 771 -12.12 -64.35 -14.29
C PHE A 771 -10.99 -63.36 -14.53
N SER A 772 -11.26 -62.26 -15.24
CA SER A 772 -10.32 -61.14 -15.34
C SER A 772 -10.58 -60.14 -14.21
N PRO A 773 -9.61 -59.90 -13.31
CA PRO A 773 -9.77 -58.97 -12.20
C PRO A 773 -9.92 -57.51 -12.63
N TYR A 774 -9.54 -57.16 -13.88
CA TYR A 774 -9.65 -55.79 -14.40
C TYR A 774 -11.07 -55.32 -14.68
N PHE A 775 -12.06 -56.22 -14.79
CA PHE A 775 -13.43 -55.86 -15.18
C PHE A 775 -14.51 -56.23 -14.16
N ASN A 776 -14.15 -56.78 -12.99
CA ASN A 776 -15.10 -57.18 -11.94
C ASN A 776 -16.30 -57.99 -12.48
N GLY A 777 -16.07 -58.86 -13.48
CA GLY A 777 -17.10 -59.68 -14.11
C GLY A 777 -18.13 -58.95 -14.99
N LYS A 778 -17.93 -57.66 -15.32
CA LYS A 778 -18.87 -56.84 -16.10
C LYS A 778 -18.34 -56.46 -17.49
N ASN A 779 -17.82 -57.43 -18.25
CA ASN A 779 -17.47 -57.20 -19.66
C ASN A 779 -18.64 -57.66 -20.57
N PRO A 780 -19.20 -56.79 -21.42
CA PRO A 780 -20.37 -57.09 -22.26
C PRO A 780 -20.13 -58.15 -23.35
N VAL A 781 -18.87 -58.55 -23.62
CA VAL A 781 -18.53 -59.52 -24.69
C VAL A 781 -18.62 -60.98 -24.24
N TYR A 782 -18.59 -61.25 -22.93
CA TYR A 782 -18.74 -62.60 -22.37
C TYR A 782 -19.95 -62.65 -21.44
N LYS A 783 -21.14 -62.87 -22.00
CA LYS A 783 -22.35 -63.17 -21.21
C LYS A 783 -22.15 -64.51 -20.49
N VAL A 784 -21.94 -64.46 -19.18
CA VAL A 784 -22.13 -65.63 -18.33
C VAL A 784 -23.64 -65.88 -18.23
N ILE A 785 -24.12 -66.89 -18.94
CA ILE A 785 -25.50 -67.38 -18.83
C ILE A 785 -25.54 -68.35 -17.64
N PHE A 786 -26.19 -67.97 -16.55
CA PHE A 786 -26.66 -68.93 -15.56
C PHE A 786 -28.01 -69.47 -16.03
N GLY A 787 -28.00 -70.68 -16.60
CA GLY A 787 -29.22 -71.46 -16.85
C GLY A 787 -29.68 -72.13 -15.55
N LEU A 788 -30.95 -71.94 -15.21
CA LEU A 788 -31.64 -72.57 -14.08
C LEU A 788 -31.77 -74.08 -14.25
N LYS A 789 -31.63 -74.81 -13.14
CA LYS A 789 -32.57 -75.85 -12.74
C LYS A 789 -32.83 -75.73 -11.25
#